data_AF-A0A674B7N9-F1
#
_entry.id   AF-A0A674B7N9-F1
#
_cell.length_a   1.000
_cell.length_b   1.000
_cell.length_c   1.000
_cell.angle_alpha   90.00
_cell.angle_beta   90.00
_cell.angle_gamma   90.00
#
_symmetry.space_group_name_H-M   'P 1'
#
loop_
_entity.id
_entity.type
_entity.pdbx_description
1 polymer ?
#
loop_
_entity_poly.entity_id
_entity_poly.type
_entity_poly.pdbx_seq_one_letter_code
_entity_poly.pdbx_strand_id
1 'polypeptide(L)'
;MEEVPAKASVSCSHPNGNFSFDSTCQYSCEEGYRLSSSGPVRCTASESWSEQPPTCELVLCSELNEPGKGSMACSHPLGSFSYLSTCTFTCEEGYERLASSSATLQCGASGQWNDSQPQCVAVSCPTLQQPQDGAITCGEDFTYGSSCNFSCSEGYLLKGAITVTCTSAAEWSEEIPHCEAVSCPTLQQPQDGAITCGEDFTYGSSCNFSCSEGYLLKGTITVTCTSAAEWSEEIPHCEVVLCSELNEPGKGSMACSHPLGSFSYLSTCTFTCEEGYERLASSSATLQCGASGQWNDSQPQCVAVSCPTLQQPQDGAITCGEDFTYGSSCNFSCSEGYLLKGAITVTCTSAAEWSEEIPHCEAVSCPTLQQPQDGAITCGEDFTYGSSCNFSCSEGYLLKGTITVTCTSAAEWSEEIPHCEVVLCSELNEPGKGSMACSHPLGSFSYLSTCTFTCEEGYERLASSSATLQCGASGQWNDSQPQCVAVSCPTLQQPQDGAITCGEDFTYGSSCNFSCSEGYLLKGAITVTCTSAAEWSEEIPHCEAVQCPSPVVPLGGQVSCEAPSHPWGSVCNFSCDEGYDHQGAPNMQCSQSGKWSADTPTCTATPEPPLNPTILGLAAGGAVSLSVLSLAAWLLKRIRQKANKFDLNSTSDIEEFLQTYRNSIDSLI
;
A
#
# COMPACT_ATOMS: atom_id res chain seq x y z
N MET A 1 145.34 -79.29 89.91
CA MET A 1 144.70 -78.23 89.11
C MET A 1 143.71 -78.95 88.21
N GLU A 2 142.43 -78.73 88.45
CA GLU A 2 141.32 -79.36 87.74
C GLU A 2 140.62 -78.25 86.95
N GLU A 3 140.06 -78.56 85.78
CA GLU A 3 139.67 -77.53 84.82
C GLU A 3 138.43 -76.74 85.28
N VAL A 4 138.37 -75.46 84.87
CA VAL A 4 137.20 -74.61 85.13
C VAL A 4 136.06 -75.08 84.21
N PRO A 5 134.82 -75.27 84.70
CA PRO A 5 133.69 -75.66 83.87
C PRO A 5 133.50 -74.72 82.67
N ALA A 6 133.14 -75.26 81.52
CA ALA A 6 132.87 -74.46 80.33
C ALA A 6 131.79 -73.41 80.61
N LYS A 7 132.02 -72.17 80.17
CA LYS A 7 131.16 -70.99 80.44
C LYS A 7 131.03 -70.58 81.91
N ALA A 8 131.84 -71.14 82.81
CA ALA A 8 132.11 -70.60 84.13
C ALA A 8 133.45 -69.84 84.16
N SER A 9 133.53 -68.85 85.06
CA SER A 9 134.77 -68.33 85.60
C SER A 9 134.84 -68.70 87.09
N VAL A 10 136.06 -68.89 87.62
CA VAL A 10 136.28 -69.19 89.04
C VAL A 10 137.25 -68.20 89.65
N SER A 11 136.94 -67.74 90.86
CA SER A 11 137.81 -66.92 91.69
C SER A 11 138.10 -67.66 92.98
N CYS A 12 139.38 -67.91 93.27
CA CYS A 12 139.81 -68.67 94.43
C CYS A 12 140.66 -67.81 95.38
N SER A 13 140.39 -67.92 96.67
CA SER A 13 141.23 -67.38 97.75
C SER A 13 142.03 -68.52 98.40
N HIS A 14 143.28 -68.22 98.78
CA HIS A 14 144.26 -69.22 99.22
C HIS A 14 144.97 -68.78 100.51
N PRO A 15 144.33 -68.89 101.70
CA PRO A 15 144.84 -68.29 102.94
C PRO A 15 146.19 -68.84 103.40
N ASN A 16 146.42 -70.15 103.23
CA ASN A 16 147.56 -70.87 103.79
C ASN A 16 148.60 -71.30 102.73
N GLY A 17 148.49 -70.77 101.51
CA GLY A 17 149.27 -71.19 100.34
C GLY A 17 148.41 -71.75 99.21
N ASN A 18 148.94 -71.76 97.99
CA ASN A 18 148.17 -71.97 96.77
C ASN A 18 147.46 -73.34 96.74
N PHE A 19 146.13 -73.35 96.61
CA PHE A 19 145.24 -74.52 96.69
C PHE A 19 145.34 -75.40 97.96
N SER A 20 146.03 -74.93 99.02
CA SER A 20 146.18 -75.65 100.29
C SER A 20 144.91 -75.60 101.17
N PHE A 21 144.96 -76.23 102.34
CA PHE A 21 143.90 -76.22 103.34
C PHE A 21 143.29 -74.82 103.55
N ASP A 22 141.96 -74.78 103.61
CA ASP A 22 141.12 -73.58 103.75
C ASP A 22 141.00 -72.68 102.50
N SER A 23 141.62 -73.07 101.38
CA SER A 23 141.36 -72.42 100.08
C SER A 23 139.87 -72.49 99.72
N THR A 24 139.30 -71.40 99.20
CA THR A 24 137.87 -71.33 98.85
C THR A 24 137.69 -70.74 97.44
N CYS A 25 136.99 -71.46 96.56
CA CYS A 25 136.73 -71.11 95.18
C CYS A 25 135.23 -70.82 94.95
N GLN A 26 134.93 -69.65 94.37
CA GLN A 26 133.58 -69.24 93.99
C GLN A 26 133.47 -69.17 92.46
N TYR A 27 132.38 -69.73 91.94
CA TYR A 27 132.09 -69.79 90.50
C TYR A 27 131.06 -68.73 90.10
N SER A 28 131.13 -68.27 88.86
CA SER A 28 130.13 -67.42 88.21
C SER A 28 130.06 -67.74 86.71
N CYS A 29 128.88 -67.67 86.11
CA CYS A 29 128.69 -67.98 84.69
C CYS A 29 128.84 -66.74 83.80
N GLU A 30 129.14 -66.97 82.51
CA GLU A 30 128.93 -65.97 81.46
C GLU A 30 127.43 -65.59 81.36
N GLU A 31 127.15 -64.38 80.89
CA GLU A 31 125.78 -63.86 80.76
C GLU A 31 124.92 -64.75 79.85
N GLY A 32 123.69 -65.05 80.29
CA GLY A 32 122.80 -66.01 79.65
C GLY A 32 122.87 -67.44 80.18
N TYR A 33 123.78 -67.70 81.13
CA TYR A 33 123.87 -68.98 81.82
C TYR A 33 123.69 -68.80 83.34
N ARG A 34 123.11 -69.81 84.00
CA ARG A 34 122.88 -69.87 85.45
C ARG A 34 123.70 -71.00 86.08
N LEU A 35 124.14 -70.84 87.32
CA LEU A 35 124.81 -71.91 88.06
C LEU A 35 123.81 -73.01 88.44
N SER A 36 124.20 -74.28 88.29
CA SER A 36 123.43 -75.45 88.72
C SER A 36 123.36 -75.59 90.25
N SER A 37 124.39 -75.14 90.98
CA SER A 37 124.38 -74.95 92.43
C SER A 37 125.14 -73.68 92.83
N SER A 38 124.70 -73.00 93.89
CA SER A 38 125.09 -71.62 94.20
C SER A 38 125.98 -71.50 95.46
N GLY A 39 126.92 -72.43 95.65
CA GLY A 39 127.82 -72.46 96.81
C GLY A 39 129.31 -72.29 96.44
N PRO A 40 130.13 -71.63 97.28
CA PRO A 40 131.58 -71.64 97.13
C PRO A 40 132.17 -72.95 97.66
N VAL A 41 133.08 -73.56 96.88
CA VAL A 41 133.70 -74.87 97.17
C VAL A 41 135.00 -74.66 97.95
N ARG A 42 135.26 -75.45 99.00
CA ARG A 42 136.39 -75.26 99.94
C ARG A 42 137.31 -76.47 100.05
N CYS A 43 138.62 -76.25 100.11
CA CYS A 43 139.65 -77.27 100.25
C CYS A 43 139.81 -77.68 101.73
N THR A 44 139.57 -78.96 102.00
CA THR A 44 139.52 -79.54 103.36
C THR A 44 140.88 -80.01 103.85
N ALA A 45 140.97 -80.39 105.14
CA ALA A 45 142.21 -80.85 105.77
C ALA A 45 142.72 -82.20 105.20
N SER A 46 141.91 -82.90 104.41
CA SER A 46 142.24 -84.12 103.67
C SER A 46 142.62 -83.84 102.20
N GLU A 47 143.15 -82.64 101.91
CA GLU A 47 143.66 -82.20 100.60
C GLU A 47 142.65 -82.37 99.43
N SER A 48 141.36 -82.23 99.75
CA SER A 48 140.23 -82.52 98.85
C SER A 48 139.13 -81.46 98.97
N TRP A 49 138.43 -81.17 97.86
CA TRP A 49 137.38 -80.15 97.81
C TRP A 49 136.05 -80.64 98.38
N SER A 50 135.25 -79.72 98.91
CA SER A 50 133.97 -80.02 99.60
C SER A 50 132.88 -80.56 98.68
N GLU A 51 132.86 -80.13 97.41
CA GLU A 51 131.91 -80.54 96.37
C GLU A 51 132.63 -80.56 95.01
N GLN A 52 131.97 -81.09 93.97
CA GLN A 52 132.45 -80.94 92.58
C GLN A 52 132.10 -79.54 92.02
N PRO A 53 132.83 -79.04 91.01
CA PRO A 53 132.53 -77.73 90.41
C PRO A 53 131.11 -77.66 89.81
N PRO A 54 130.34 -76.58 90.08
CA PRO A 54 129.01 -76.40 89.50
C PRO A 54 129.09 -76.13 87.99
N THR A 55 128.12 -76.64 87.24
CA THR A 55 128.00 -76.38 85.81
C THR A 55 127.15 -75.13 85.54
N CYS A 56 127.36 -74.52 84.37
CA CYS A 56 126.57 -73.39 83.90
C CYS A 56 125.49 -73.87 82.92
N GLU A 57 124.22 -73.88 83.35
CA GLU A 57 123.06 -74.20 82.53
C GLU A 57 122.62 -72.99 81.70
N LEU A 58 122.15 -73.21 80.47
CA LEU A 58 121.64 -72.16 79.60
C LEU A 58 120.26 -71.65 80.07
N VAL A 59 120.04 -70.33 80.09
CA VAL A 59 118.74 -69.73 80.41
C VAL A 59 117.77 -69.91 79.24
N LEU A 60 116.51 -70.25 79.58
CA LEU A 60 115.40 -70.47 78.64
C LEU A 60 114.25 -69.49 78.92
N CYS A 61 113.59 -69.03 77.85
CA CYS A 61 112.34 -68.29 77.89
C CYS A 61 111.13 -69.21 77.64
N SER A 62 109.91 -68.68 77.80
CA SER A 62 108.68 -69.39 77.44
C SER A 62 108.60 -69.70 75.94
N GLU A 63 108.10 -70.88 75.59
CA GLU A 63 107.79 -71.27 74.21
C GLU A 63 106.76 -70.31 73.58
N LEU A 64 106.98 -69.97 72.32
CA LEU A 64 106.10 -69.10 71.51
C LEU A 64 105.40 -69.94 70.43
N ASN A 65 104.21 -69.51 70.01
CA ASN A 65 103.41 -70.19 68.99
C ASN A 65 103.20 -69.29 67.77
N GLU A 66 102.85 -69.84 66.62
CA GLU A 66 102.44 -69.02 65.47
C GLU A 66 101.13 -68.25 65.79
N PRO A 67 101.04 -66.95 65.48
CA PRO A 67 99.82 -66.19 65.68
C PRO A 67 98.76 -66.58 64.65
N GLY A 68 97.49 -66.57 65.04
CA GLY A 68 96.40 -66.72 64.07
C GLY A 68 96.50 -65.65 62.98
N LYS A 69 96.45 -66.08 61.71
CA LYS A 69 96.65 -65.22 60.53
C LYS A 69 98.03 -64.53 60.45
N GLY A 70 99.06 -65.24 60.92
CA GLY A 70 100.45 -64.93 60.65
C GLY A 70 101.36 -66.14 60.78
N SER A 71 102.66 -65.89 60.70
CA SER A 71 103.74 -66.87 60.73
C SER A 71 104.84 -66.40 61.71
N MET A 72 105.59 -67.35 62.26
CA MET A 72 106.68 -67.06 63.21
C MET A 72 107.99 -67.71 62.75
N ALA A 73 109.02 -66.88 62.54
CA ALA A 73 110.36 -67.33 62.20
C ALA A 73 111.32 -67.13 63.38
N CYS A 74 111.74 -68.21 64.03
CA CYS A 74 112.66 -68.17 65.17
C CYS A 74 114.09 -68.58 64.80
N SER A 75 115.08 -67.89 65.38
CA SER A 75 116.49 -68.23 65.40
C SER A 75 116.91 -68.62 66.81
N HIS A 76 117.60 -69.75 66.95
CA HIS A 76 117.95 -70.37 68.23
C HIS A 76 119.47 -70.66 68.30
N PRO A 77 120.30 -69.64 68.57
CA PRO A 77 121.76 -69.75 68.42
C PRO A 77 122.45 -70.59 69.50
N LEU A 78 121.82 -70.78 70.67
CA LEU A 78 122.36 -71.57 71.78
C LEU A 78 121.45 -72.76 72.18
N GLY A 79 120.14 -72.65 71.96
CA GLY A 79 119.15 -73.71 72.15
C GLY A 79 117.72 -73.21 71.88
N SER A 80 116.75 -74.12 71.77
CA SER A 80 115.35 -73.76 71.53
C SER A 80 114.83 -72.82 72.63
N PHE A 81 114.34 -71.65 72.22
CA PHE A 81 113.89 -70.56 73.09
C PHE A 81 114.89 -70.14 74.21
N SER A 82 116.19 -70.38 74.00
CA SER A 82 117.25 -69.94 74.92
C SER A 82 117.49 -68.43 74.91
N TYR A 83 118.31 -67.95 75.84
CA TYR A 83 119.01 -66.67 75.72
C TYR A 83 119.58 -66.45 74.31
N LEU A 84 119.47 -65.20 73.81
CA LEU A 84 119.76 -64.77 72.44
C LEU A 84 118.88 -65.40 71.34
N SER A 85 117.86 -66.19 71.67
CA SER A 85 116.82 -66.54 70.69
C SER A 85 116.07 -65.29 70.24
N THR A 86 115.80 -65.19 68.95
CA THR A 86 114.97 -64.14 68.36
C THR A 86 113.86 -64.75 67.52
N CYS A 87 112.63 -64.28 67.67
CA CYS A 87 111.45 -64.74 66.92
C CYS A 87 110.76 -63.55 66.25
N THR A 88 110.69 -63.56 64.93
CA THR A 88 110.06 -62.51 64.12
C THR A 88 108.70 -62.97 63.61
N PHE A 89 107.72 -62.07 63.65
CA PHE A 89 106.32 -62.33 63.34
C PHE A 89 105.86 -61.55 62.10
N THR A 90 105.28 -62.27 61.13
CA THR A 90 104.79 -61.71 59.85
C THR A 90 103.36 -62.15 59.62
N CYS A 91 102.43 -61.22 59.42
CA CYS A 91 101.02 -61.53 59.16
C CYS A 91 100.79 -62.05 57.73
N GLU A 92 99.67 -62.75 57.53
CA GLU A 92 99.15 -63.11 56.20
C GLU A 92 98.70 -61.86 55.41
N GLU A 93 98.56 -61.97 54.09
CA GLU A 93 98.08 -60.87 53.25
C GLU A 93 96.67 -60.41 53.67
N GLY A 94 96.47 -59.09 53.77
CA GLY A 94 95.23 -58.48 54.26
C GLY A 94 95.10 -58.45 55.79
N TYR A 95 96.12 -58.86 56.53
CA TYR A 95 96.22 -58.73 57.98
C TYR A 95 97.45 -57.91 58.38
N GLU A 96 97.30 -57.02 59.35
CA GLU A 96 98.39 -56.21 59.92
C GLU A 96 98.61 -56.53 61.41
N ARG A 97 99.83 -56.27 61.92
CA ARG A 97 100.09 -56.37 63.36
C ARG A 97 99.55 -55.13 64.07
N LEU A 98 98.85 -55.33 65.18
CA LEU A 98 98.50 -54.25 66.10
C LEU A 98 99.75 -53.43 66.48
N ALA A 99 99.72 -52.13 66.20
CA ALA A 99 100.88 -51.22 66.31
C ALA A 99 101.48 -51.12 67.73
N SER A 100 100.78 -51.59 68.75
CA SER A 100 101.22 -51.70 70.15
C SER A 100 102.14 -52.90 70.43
N SER A 101 102.59 -53.65 69.42
CA SER A 101 103.36 -54.89 69.58
C SER A 101 104.56 -54.99 68.63
N SER A 102 105.71 -55.47 69.12
CA SER A 102 106.95 -55.62 68.36
C SER A 102 106.80 -56.59 67.17
N ALA A 103 107.62 -56.38 66.14
CA ALA A 103 107.78 -57.33 65.03
C ALA A 103 108.70 -58.51 65.39
N THR A 104 109.63 -58.29 66.33
CA THR A 104 110.63 -59.28 66.76
C THR A 104 110.72 -59.32 68.27
N LEU A 105 110.58 -60.52 68.83
CA LEU A 105 110.82 -60.81 70.23
C LEU A 105 112.24 -61.38 70.40
N GLN A 106 112.91 -61.01 71.49
CA GLN A 106 114.23 -61.51 71.88
C GLN A 106 114.23 -62.02 73.32
N CYS A 107 114.79 -63.21 73.54
CA CYS A 107 114.92 -63.82 74.87
C CYS A 107 116.11 -63.22 75.63
N GLY A 108 115.82 -62.50 76.72
CA GLY A 108 116.80 -61.85 77.59
C GLY A 108 117.40 -62.80 78.64
N ALA A 109 118.51 -62.38 79.27
CA ALA A 109 119.22 -63.16 80.28
C ALA A 109 118.40 -63.45 81.57
N SER A 110 117.23 -62.81 81.72
CA SER A 110 116.24 -63.07 82.77
C SER A 110 115.32 -64.27 82.52
N GLY A 111 115.34 -64.86 81.32
CA GLY A 111 114.35 -65.89 80.92
C GLY A 111 112.99 -65.30 80.53
N GLN A 112 112.95 -64.02 80.14
CA GLN A 112 111.75 -63.36 79.60
C GLN A 112 112.00 -62.77 78.22
N TRP A 113 110.94 -62.70 77.41
CA TRP A 113 110.92 -61.95 76.16
C TRP A 113 110.82 -60.44 76.44
N ASN A 114 111.34 -59.63 75.51
CA ASN A 114 111.34 -58.16 75.59
C ASN A 114 109.96 -57.50 75.40
N ASP A 115 108.98 -58.20 74.81
CA ASP A 115 107.62 -57.73 74.58
C ASP A 115 106.66 -58.95 74.50
N SER A 116 105.36 -58.68 74.47
CA SER A 116 104.26 -59.61 74.28
C SER A 116 104.13 -60.11 72.84
N GLN A 117 103.50 -61.28 72.64
CA GLN A 117 103.27 -61.84 71.30
C GLN A 117 102.28 -60.97 70.49
N PRO A 118 102.63 -60.54 69.27
CA PRO A 118 101.75 -59.75 68.43
C PRO A 118 100.54 -60.56 67.92
N GLN A 119 99.40 -59.90 67.75
CA GLN A 119 98.24 -60.43 67.04
C GLN A 119 98.08 -59.75 65.68
N CYS A 120 97.69 -60.55 64.68
CA CYS A 120 97.36 -60.10 63.34
C CYS A 120 95.85 -59.85 63.23
N VAL A 121 95.46 -58.63 62.82
CA VAL A 121 94.06 -58.22 62.63
C VAL A 121 93.82 -57.86 61.17
N ALA A 122 92.63 -58.13 60.64
CA ALA A 122 92.31 -57.81 59.25
C ALA A 122 92.31 -56.30 59.03
N VAL A 123 92.85 -55.83 57.90
CA VAL A 123 92.83 -54.40 57.55
C VAL A 123 91.39 -53.93 57.31
N SER A 124 91.06 -52.69 57.70
CA SER A 124 89.72 -52.10 57.61
C SER A 124 89.63 -51.05 56.50
N CYS A 125 88.69 -51.21 55.57
CA CYS A 125 88.47 -50.22 54.51
C CYS A 125 87.60 -49.03 55.00
N PRO A 126 87.65 -47.87 54.32
CA PRO A 126 86.82 -46.71 54.65
C PRO A 126 85.33 -47.04 54.68
N THR A 127 84.63 -46.59 55.73
CA THR A 127 83.19 -46.82 55.90
C THR A 127 82.39 -46.13 54.80
N LEU A 128 81.60 -46.91 54.06
CA LEU A 128 80.79 -46.41 52.95
C LEU A 128 79.52 -45.72 53.47
N GLN A 129 79.00 -44.78 52.68
CA GLN A 129 77.69 -44.15 52.90
C GLN A 129 76.71 -44.66 51.85
N GLN A 130 75.41 -44.57 52.15
CA GLN A 130 74.37 -44.91 51.17
C GLN A 130 74.40 -43.87 50.03
N PRO A 131 74.44 -44.30 48.74
CA PRO A 131 74.35 -43.38 47.61
C PRO A 131 72.96 -42.73 47.56
N GLN A 132 72.89 -41.50 47.06
CA GLN A 132 71.60 -40.87 46.76
C GLN A 132 70.87 -41.72 45.70
N ASP A 133 69.54 -41.85 45.86
CA ASP A 133 68.66 -42.59 44.95
C ASP A 133 69.10 -44.04 44.71
N GLY A 134 69.67 -44.65 45.76
CA GLY A 134 70.07 -46.06 45.80
C GLY A 134 70.20 -46.64 47.21
N ALA A 135 70.65 -47.88 47.28
CA ALA A 135 70.83 -48.65 48.50
C ALA A 135 72.14 -49.45 48.45
N ILE A 136 72.77 -49.61 49.61
CA ILE A 136 74.01 -50.36 49.79
C ILE A 136 73.76 -51.49 50.80
N THR A 137 74.30 -52.69 50.54
CA THR A 137 74.28 -53.83 51.48
C THR A 137 75.70 -54.38 51.65
N CYS A 138 76.21 -54.38 52.88
CA CYS A 138 77.59 -54.76 53.22
C CYS A 138 77.65 -55.90 54.25
N GLY A 139 78.81 -56.56 54.35
CA GLY A 139 79.20 -57.33 55.55
C GLY A 139 79.43 -56.42 56.76
N GLU A 140 79.32 -56.98 57.97
CA GLU A 140 79.15 -56.19 59.22
C GLU A 140 80.39 -55.35 59.62
N ASP A 141 81.61 -55.79 59.29
CA ASP A 141 82.86 -55.23 59.86
C ASP A 141 83.70 -54.36 58.90
N PHE A 142 83.38 -54.26 57.60
CA PHE A 142 84.16 -53.54 56.56
C PHE A 142 85.67 -53.93 56.48
N THR A 143 86.05 -55.11 56.96
CA THR A 143 87.41 -55.65 56.96
C THR A 143 87.77 -56.37 55.66
N TYR A 144 89.06 -56.67 55.44
CA TYR A 144 89.57 -57.42 54.29
C TYR A 144 88.69 -58.61 53.88
N GLY A 145 88.30 -58.64 52.60
CA GLY A 145 87.38 -59.64 52.04
C GLY A 145 85.89 -59.34 52.24
N SER A 146 85.51 -58.29 52.99
CA SER A 146 84.13 -57.81 53.05
C SER A 146 83.70 -57.23 51.70
N SER A 147 82.57 -57.68 51.17
CA SER A 147 81.96 -57.11 49.97
C SER A 147 80.76 -56.23 50.31
N CYS A 148 80.58 -55.16 49.53
CA CYS A 148 79.42 -54.29 49.54
C CYS A 148 78.77 -54.29 48.14
N ASN A 149 77.47 -54.54 48.09
CA ASN A 149 76.66 -54.59 46.87
C ASN A 149 75.77 -53.34 46.79
N PHE A 150 75.67 -52.76 45.60
CA PHE A 150 74.94 -51.53 45.32
C PHE A 150 73.75 -51.76 44.38
N SER A 151 72.65 -51.07 44.66
CA SER A 151 71.47 -51.01 43.81
C SER A 151 70.93 -49.58 43.78
N CYS A 152 70.18 -49.22 42.72
CA CYS A 152 69.50 -47.93 42.62
C CYS A 152 68.00 -48.10 42.90
N SER A 153 67.32 -47.01 43.26
CA SER A 153 65.85 -46.97 43.32
C SER A 153 65.23 -47.06 41.92
N GLU A 154 63.93 -47.35 41.85
CA GLU A 154 63.21 -47.43 40.58
C GLU A 154 63.33 -46.12 39.79
N GLY A 155 63.61 -46.22 38.48
CA GLY A 155 63.85 -45.07 37.60
C GLY A 155 65.29 -44.56 37.57
N TYR A 156 66.22 -45.23 38.27
CA TYR A 156 67.65 -44.88 38.28
C TYR A 156 68.51 -46.07 37.86
N LEU A 157 69.58 -45.78 37.09
CA LEU A 157 70.55 -46.74 36.60
C LEU A 157 71.88 -46.60 37.37
N LEU A 158 72.43 -47.73 37.83
CA LEU A 158 73.74 -47.76 38.47
C LEU A 158 74.85 -47.51 37.45
N LYS A 159 75.76 -46.58 37.75
CA LYS A 159 76.99 -46.31 37.03
C LYS A 159 78.19 -46.74 37.87
N GLY A 160 78.95 -47.72 37.39
CA GLY A 160 80.12 -48.28 38.09
C GLY A 160 79.94 -49.75 38.43
N ALA A 161 80.74 -50.25 39.38
CA ALA A 161 80.73 -51.65 39.77
C ALA A 161 79.55 -51.97 40.71
N ILE A 162 78.80 -53.05 40.41
CA ILE A 162 77.68 -53.51 41.24
C ILE A 162 78.15 -53.94 42.64
N THR A 163 79.34 -54.55 42.73
CA THR A 163 79.91 -55.01 44.00
C THR A 163 81.36 -54.54 44.12
N VAL A 164 81.69 -53.93 45.26
CA VAL A 164 83.06 -53.60 45.67
C VAL A 164 83.50 -54.50 46.82
N THR A 165 84.79 -54.82 46.91
CA THR A 165 85.34 -55.66 48.00
C THR A 165 86.55 -55.00 48.64
N CYS A 166 86.67 -55.12 49.96
CA CYS A 166 87.79 -54.55 50.71
C CYS A 166 89.07 -55.35 50.44
N THR A 167 90.08 -54.68 49.87
CA THR A 167 91.34 -55.31 49.42
C THR A 167 92.41 -55.34 50.51
N SER A 168 93.50 -56.06 50.26
CA SER A 168 94.65 -56.16 51.17
C SER A 168 95.42 -54.85 51.32
N ALA A 169 95.13 -53.82 50.50
CA ALA A 169 95.66 -52.47 50.62
C ALA A 169 94.84 -51.54 51.55
N ALA A 170 93.77 -52.06 52.19
CA ALA A 170 92.76 -51.27 52.92
C ALA A 170 91.95 -50.29 52.02
N GLU A 171 91.95 -50.52 50.71
CA GLU A 171 91.18 -49.77 49.72
C GLU A 171 90.06 -50.66 49.10
N TRP A 172 89.02 -50.03 48.57
CA TRP A 172 87.95 -50.73 47.85
C TRP A 172 88.40 -51.12 46.44
N SER A 173 87.96 -52.28 45.95
CA SER A 173 88.43 -52.88 44.69
C SER A 173 88.14 -52.08 43.41
N GLU A 174 87.16 -51.16 43.46
CA GLU A 174 86.70 -50.34 42.33
C GLU A 174 86.23 -48.98 42.90
N GLU A 175 86.06 -47.97 42.03
CA GLU A 175 85.43 -46.71 42.42
C GLU A 175 83.96 -46.91 42.84
N ILE A 176 83.50 -46.11 43.80
CA ILE A 176 82.16 -46.22 44.38
C ILE A 176 81.11 -45.76 43.34
N PRO A 177 80.12 -46.61 42.99
CA PRO A 177 79.15 -46.30 41.96
C PRO A 177 78.13 -45.25 42.41
N HIS A 178 77.55 -44.54 41.45
CA HIS A 178 76.43 -43.62 41.67
C HIS A 178 75.20 -44.01 40.84
N CYS A 179 74.05 -43.44 41.21
CA CYS A 179 72.78 -43.67 40.53
C CYS A 179 72.42 -42.45 39.66
N GLU A 180 72.18 -42.67 38.37
CA GLU A 180 71.68 -41.63 37.44
C GLU A 180 70.24 -41.92 37.06
N ALA A 181 69.37 -40.92 37.12
CA ALA A 181 67.99 -41.05 36.66
C ALA A 181 67.93 -41.40 35.17
N VAL A 182 67.03 -42.30 34.76
CA VAL A 182 66.85 -42.62 33.33
C VAL A 182 66.32 -41.40 32.57
N SER A 183 66.81 -41.20 31.34
CA SER A 183 66.45 -40.06 30.49
C SER A 183 65.47 -40.50 29.39
N CYS A 184 64.33 -39.84 29.27
CA CYS A 184 63.37 -40.11 28.20
C CYS A 184 63.78 -39.38 26.89
N PRO A 185 63.26 -39.83 25.72
CA PRO A 185 63.50 -39.16 24.44
C PRO A 185 63.07 -37.69 24.46
N THR A 186 63.91 -36.79 23.94
CA THR A 186 63.62 -35.35 23.89
C THR A 186 62.46 -35.05 22.96
N LEU A 187 61.47 -34.31 23.46
CA LEU A 187 60.24 -34.03 22.73
C LEU A 187 60.39 -32.81 21.81
N GLN A 188 59.73 -32.87 20.65
CA GLN A 188 59.59 -31.74 19.73
C GLN A 188 58.27 -31.02 20.00
N GLN A 189 58.19 -29.74 19.65
CA GLN A 189 56.94 -28.97 19.73
C GLN A 189 55.93 -29.52 18.69
N PRO A 190 54.68 -29.85 19.08
CA PRO A 190 53.66 -30.28 18.13
C PRO A 190 53.28 -29.14 17.17
N GLN A 191 52.90 -29.49 15.94
CA GLN A 191 52.37 -28.51 14.99
C GLN A 191 51.10 -27.88 15.56
N ASP A 192 50.96 -26.56 15.35
CA ASP A 192 49.81 -25.76 15.79
C ASP A 192 49.51 -25.84 17.30
N GLY A 193 50.54 -26.15 18.11
CA GLY A 193 50.50 -26.18 19.56
C GLY A 193 51.82 -25.77 20.22
N ALA A 194 51.90 -25.94 21.53
CA ALA A 194 53.05 -25.63 22.37
C ALA A 194 53.27 -26.72 23.43
N ILE A 195 54.52 -26.88 23.86
CA ILE A 195 54.96 -27.83 24.89
C ILE A 195 55.67 -27.07 26.01
N THR A 196 55.54 -27.52 27.26
CA THR A 196 56.26 -26.98 28.42
C THR A 196 56.69 -28.11 29.33
N CYS A 197 58.00 -28.28 29.51
CA CYS A 197 58.63 -29.40 30.23
C CYS A 197 59.50 -28.92 31.39
N GLY A 198 59.85 -29.83 32.31
CA GLY A 198 61.03 -29.67 33.18
C GLY A 198 62.34 -29.74 32.38
N GLU A 199 63.44 -29.25 32.97
CA GLU A 199 64.67 -28.94 32.21
C GLU A 199 65.46 -30.18 31.72
N ASP A 200 65.44 -31.30 32.46
CA ASP A 200 66.36 -32.42 32.24
C ASP A 200 65.80 -33.67 31.52
N PHE A 201 64.49 -33.75 31.27
CA PHE A 201 63.79 -34.91 30.67
C PHE A 201 64.07 -36.28 31.36
N THR A 202 64.50 -36.27 32.62
CA THR A 202 64.77 -37.44 33.47
C THR A 202 63.52 -38.04 34.10
N TYR A 203 63.61 -39.25 34.67
CA TYR A 203 62.55 -39.91 35.43
C TYR A 203 61.75 -38.95 36.34
N GLY A 204 60.42 -38.99 36.24
CA GLY A 204 59.51 -38.08 36.96
C GLY A 204 59.32 -36.71 36.29
N SER A 205 60.15 -36.31 35.33
CA SER A 205 59.94 -35.10 34.54
C SER A 205 58.58 -35.14 33.84
N SER A 206 57.87 -34.03 33.89
CA SER A 206 56.53 -33.88 33.30
C SER A 206 56.55 -32.85 32.18
N CYS A 207 55.85 -33.14 31.09
CA CYS A 207 55.65 -32.24 29.96
C CYS A 207 54.16 -32.00 29.74
N ASN A 208 53.76 -30.72 29.72
CA ASN A 208 52.40 -30.29 29.42
C ASN A 208 52.29 -29.82 27.95
N PHE A 209 51.16 -30.12 27.33
CA PHE A 209 50.82 -29.71 25.96
C PHE A 209 49.61 -28.78 25.95
N SER A 210 49.63 -27.84 25.00
CA SER A 210 48.50 -26.98 24.67
C SER A 210 48.42 -26.76 23.17
N CYS A 211 47.22 -26.53 22.64
CA CYS A 211 47.04 -26.16 21.25
C CYS A 211 46.90 -24.63 21.09
N SER A 212 47.19 -24.14 19.89
CA SER A 212 46.91 -22.75 19.51
C SER A 212 45.40 -22.49 19.42
N GLU A 213 45.01 -21.21 19.35
CA GLU A 213 43.59 -20.83 19.30
C GLU A 213 42.89 -21.43 18.07
N GLY A 214 41.75 -22.08 18.30
CA GLY A 214 40.99 -22.77 17.25
C GLY A 214 41.50 -24.17 16.88
N TYR A 215 42.40 -24.74 17.69
CA TYR A 215 42.82 -26.14 17.62
C TYR A 215 42.49 -26.88 18.92
N LEU A 216 42.13 -28.15 18.81
CA LEU A 216 41.74 -29.03 19.91
C LEU A 216 42.81 -30.12 20.12
N LEU A 217 43.26 -30.29 21.36
CA LEU A 217 44.22 -31.35 21.72
C LEU A 217 43.54 -32.73 21.67
N LYS A 218 44.20 -33.68 21.01
CA LYS A 218 43.86 -35.11 21.01
C LYS A 218 44.93 -35.88 21.77
N GLY A 219 44.52 -36.60 22.81
CA GLY A 219 45.43 -37.29 23.73
C GLY A 219 45.49 -36.61 25.11
N THR A 220 46.49 -36.94 25.90
CA THR A 220 46.65 -36.46 27.28
C THR A 220 47.37 -35.11 27.36
N ILE A 221 46.85 -34.20 28.19
CA ILE A 221 47.41 -32.85 28.41
C ILE A 221 48.82 -32.91 29.02
N THR A 222 49.11 -33.94 29.81
CA THR A 222 50.40 -34.13 30.49
C THR A 222 50.93 -35.53 30.19
N VAL A 223 52.23 -35.65 29.93
CA VAL A 223 52.97 -36.92 29.90
C VAL A 223 54.13 -36.86 30.90
N THR A 224 54.51 -38.02 31.47
CA THR A 224 55.60 -38.11 32.45
C THR A 224 56.65 -39.14 32.03
N CYS A 225 57.92 -38.88 32.37
CA CYS A 225 59.01 -39.80 32.06
C CYS A 225 59.02 -40.97 33.07
N THR A 226 58.84 -42.19 32.58
CA THR A 226 58.66 -43.40 33.40
C THR A 226 59.99 -44.10 33.70
N SER A 227 59.95 -45.06 34.64
CA SER A 227 61.10 -45.88 35.02
C SER A 227 61.61 -46.80 33.89
N ALA A 228 60.83 -46.96 32.81
CA ALA A 228 61.23 -47.66 31.58
C ALA A 228 62.06 -46.80 30.60
N ALA A 229 62.34 -45.53 30.93
CA ALA A 229 62.89 -44.51 30.01
C ALA A 229 61.97 -44.15 28.82
N GLU A 230 60.67 -44.43 28.95
CA GLU A 230 59.63 -44.11 27.98
C GLU A 230 58.63 -43.10 28.58
N TRP A 231 57.93 -42.35 27.72
CA TRP A 231 56.85 -41.45 28.14
C TRP A 231 55.60 -42.24 28.52
N SER A 232 54.85 -41.75 29.51
CA SER A 232 53.70 -42.45 30.11
C SER A 232 52.55 -42.76 29.16
N GLU A 233 52.41 -41.99 28.07
CA GLU A 233 51.33 -42.04 27.07
C GLU A 233 51.90 -41.59 25.71
N GLU A 234 51.17 -41.86 24.62
CA GLU A 234 51.52 -41.32 23.30
C GLU A 234 51.42 -39.79 23.26
N ILE A 235 52.28 -39.17 22.44
CA ILE A 235 52.39 -37.70 22.34
C ILE A 235 51.15 -37.12 21.64
N PRO A 236 50.42 -36.17 22.26
CA PRO A 236 49.18 -35.64 21.71
C PRO A 236 49.40 -34.74 20.49
N HIS A 237 48.42 -34.69 19.60
CA HIS A 237 48.40 -33.80 18.44
C HIS A 237 47.27 -32.78 18.51
N CYS A 238 47.40 -31.69 17.75
CA CYS A 238 46.40 -30.64 17.65
C CYS A 238 45.60 -30.80 16.34
N GLU A 239 44.27 -30.96 16.44
CA GLU A 239 43.37 -30.95 15.28
C GLU A 239 42.66 -29.60 15.18
N VAL A 240 42.50 -29.06 13.97
CA VAL A 240 41.75 -27.83 13.77
C VAL A 240 40.28 -28.03 14.16
N VAL A 241 39.71 -27.06 14.87
CA VAL A 241 38.30 -27.08 15.26
C VAL A 241 37.43 -26.93 13.99
N LEU A 242 36.36 -27.74 13.90
CA LEU A 242 35.40 -27.70 12.81
C LEU A 242 34.07 -27.11 13.30
N CYS A 243 33.45 -26.27 12.48
CA CYS A 243 32.07 -25.83 12.65
C CYS A 243 31.10 -26.75 11.88
N SER A 244 29.79 -26.63 12.15
CA SER A 244 28.77 -27.35 11.40
C SER A 244 28.79 -27.00 9.91
N GLU A 245 28.65 -27.99 9.03
CA GLU A 245 28.56 -27.77 7.59
C GLU A 245 27.41 -26.84 7.23
N LEU A 246 27.64 -25.95 6.25
CA LEU A 246 26.64 -25.00 5.75
C LEU A 246 26.20 -25.41 4.34
N ASN A 247 24.94 -25.13 4.01
CA ASN A 247 24.34 -25.43 2.71
C ASN A 247 24.00 -24.12 1.98
N GLU A 248 23.78 -24.16 0.66
CA GLU A 248 23.27 -22.98 -0.04
C GLU A 248 21.86 -22.63 0.44
N PRO A 249 21.55 -21.34 0.70
CA PRO A 249 20.21 -20.94 1.09
C PRO A 249 19.25 -21.05 -0.11
N GLY A 250 18.01 -21.46 0.14
CA GLY A 250 16.96 -21.37 -0.88
C GLY A 250 16.83 -19.92 -1.37
N LYS A 251 16.85 -19.72 -2.69
CA LYS A 251 16.83 -18.40 -3.32
C LYS A 251 18.03 -17.50 -2.99
N GLY A 252 19.20 -18.12 -2.86
CA GLY A 252 20.48 -17.44 -2.83
C GLY A 252 21.64 -18.38 -3.17
N SER A 253 22.84 -17.88 -2.92
CA SER A 253 24.12 -18.53 -3.20
C SER A 253 25.08 -18.35 -2.03
N MET A 254 26.02 -19.28 -1.86
CA MET A 254 27.01 -19.25 -0.79
C MET A 254 28.43 -19.34 -1.34
N ALA A 255 29.28 -18.36 -1.02
CA ALA A 255 30.69 -18.36 -1.37
C ALA A 255 31.55 -18.51 -0.11
N CYS A 256 32.24 -19.64 0.03
CA CYS A 256 33.09 -19.94 1.18
C CYS A 256 34.60 -19.90 0.88
N SER A 257 35.38 -19.50 1.88
CA SER A 257 36.84 -19.60 1.92
C SER A 257 37.24 -20.47 3.11
N HIS A 258 38.14 -21.43 2.87
CA HIS A 258 38.46 -22.53 3.78
C HIS A 258 39.99 -22.64 3.99
N PRO A 259 40.59 -21.75 4.80
CA PRO A 259 42.05 -21.61 4.89
C PRO A 259 42.75 -22.79 5.58
N LEU A 260 42.06 -23.50 6.49
CA LEU A 260 42.59 -24.63 7.26
C LEU A 260 41.81 -25.94 7.02
N GLY A 261 40.94 -25.97 6.00
CA GLY A 261 40.07 -27.11 5.69
C GLY A 261 38.58 -26.73 5.60
N SER A 262 37.75 -27.62 5.04
CA SER A 262 36.31 -27.39 4.88
C SER A 262 35.64 -27.13 6.24
N PHE A 263 34.97 -25.99 6.35
CA PHE A 263 34.28 -25.51 7.57
C PHE A 263 35.15 -25.49 8.85
N SER A 264 36.48 -25.45 8.72
CA SER A 264 37.43 -25.28 9.83
C SER A 264 37.33 -23.91 10.50
N TYR A 265 37.99 -23.76 11.64
CA TYR A 265 38.36 -22.46 12.21
C TYR A 265 38.90 -21.49 11.14
N LEU A 266 38.53 -20.21 11.25
CA LEU A 266 38.76 -19.14 10.26
C LEU A 266 38.13 -19.35 8.88
N SER A 267 37.35 -20.42 8.65
CA SER A 267 36.47 -20.48 7.47
C SER A 267 35.49 -19.32 7.48
N THR A 268 35.29 -18.71 6.31
CA THR A 268 34.35 -17.60 6.12
C THR A 268 33.41 -17.91 4.95
N CYS A 269 32.11 -17.77 5.14
CA CYS A 269 31.08 -18.03 4.14
C CYS A 269 30.18 -16.81 3.98
N THR A 270 30.11 -16.25 2.76
CA THR A 270 29.32 -15.05 2.44
C THR A 270 28.09 -15.44 1.62
N PHE A 271 26.95 -14.83 1.94
CA PHE A 271 25.64 -15.21 1.41
C PHE A 271 25.03 -14.07 0.58
N THR A 272 24.65 -14.40 -0.67
CA THR A 272 24.07 -13.45 -1.63
C THR A 272 22.77 -14.02 -2.18
N CYS A 273 21.65 -13.30 -2.00
CA CYS A 273 20.35 -13.73 -2.49
C CYS A 273 20.19 -13.58 -4.00
N GLU A 274 19.24 -14.32 -4.58
CA GLU A 274 18.80 -14.13 -5.98
C GLU A 274 18.09 -12.77 -6.15
N GLU A 275 17.94 -12.31 -7.40
CA GLU A 275 17.22 -11.07 -7.69
C GLU A 275 15.76 -11.15 -7.22
N GLY A 276 15.29 -10.09 -6.55
CA GLY A 276 13.97 -10.04 -5.91
C GLY A 276 13.87 -10.77 -4.57
N TYR A 277 15.00 -11.23 -4.02
CA TYR A 277 15.09 -11.74 -2.65
C TYR A 277 16.11 -10.95 -1.84
N GLU A 278 15.80 -10.69 -0.57
CA GLU A 278 16.67 -10.00 0.38
C GLU A 278 16.98 -10.87 1.61
N ARG A 279 18.09 -10.59 2.29
CA ARG A 279 18.38 -11.22 3.60
C ARG A 279 17.60 -10.49 4.69
N LEU A 280 17.00 -11.23 5.62
CA LEU A 280 16.46 -10.67 6.85
C LEU A 280 17.52 -9.81 7.57
N ALA A 281 17.20 -8.54 7.84
CA ALA A 281 18.15 -7.55 8.38
C ALA A 281 18.74 -7.91 9.76
N SER A 282 18.18 -8.90 10.44
CA SER A 282 18.69 -9.48 11.69
C SER A 282 19.78 -10.54 11.51
N SER A 283 20.20 -10.84 10.28
CA SER A 283 21.15 -11.91 9.95
C SER A 283 22.39 -11.41 9.19
N SER A 284 23.55 -11.94 9.54
CA SER A 284 24.83 -11.52 8.97
C SER A 284 24.97 -11.83 7.47
N ALA A 285 25.65 -10.94 6.75
CA ALA A 285 26.06 -11.16 5.36
C ALA A 285 27.13 -12.26 5.22
N THR A 286 27.96 -12.42 6.25
CA THR A 286 29.11 -13.32 6.27
C THR A 286 29.20 -14.03 7.61
N LEU A 287 29.26 -15.35 7.57
CA LEU A 287 29.54 -16.19 8.73
C LEU A 287 31.03 -16.51 8.80
N GLN A 288 31.57 -16.58 10.02
CA GLN A 288 32.94 -16.98 10.31
C GLN A 288 32.94 -18.07 11.39
N CYS A 289 33.71 -19.13 11.17
CA CYS A 289 33.86 -20.22 12.13
C CYS A 289 34.83 -19.80 13.25
N GLY A 290 34.33 -19.74 14.48
CA GLY A 290 35.08 -19.37 15.67
C GLY A 290 35.79 -20.55 16.33
N ALA A 291 36.73 -20.24 17.24
CA ALA A 291 37.54 -21.24 17.95
C ALA A 291 36.73 -22.21 18.85
N SER A 292 35.44 -21.92 19.09
CA SER A 292 34.49 -22.76 19.81
C SER A 292 33.82 -23.86 18.96
N GLY A 293 34.07 -23.91 17.64
CA GLY A 293 33.34 -24.81 16.73
C GLY A 293 31.92 -24.33 16.41
N GLN A 294 31.66 -23.04 16.63
CA GLN A 294 30.39 -22.39 16.29
C GLN A 294 30.63 -21.24 15.30
N TRP A 295 29.66 -21.05 14.40
CA TRP A 295 29.58 -19.85 13.59
C TRP A 295 29.21 -18.65 14.46
N ASN A 296 29.70 -17.47 14.09
CA ASN A 296 29.43 -16.20 14.78
C ASN A 296 27.94 -15.75 14.73
N ASP A 297 27.16 -16.27 13.79
CA ASP A 297 25.72 -16.05 13.63
C ASP A 297 25.09 -17.27 12.93
N SER A 298 23.76 -17.33 12.90
CA SER A 298 22.93 -18.29 12.19
C SER A 298 22.93 -18.09 10.67
N GLN A 299 22.61 -19.15 9.91
CA GLN A 299 22.53 -19.06 8.45
C GLN A 299 21.40 -18.10 8.01
N PRO A 300 21.70 -17.06 7.20
CA PRO A 300 20.69 -16.13 6.73
C PRO A 300 19.71 -16.81 5.76
N GLN A 301 18.44 -16.42 5.83
CA GLN A 301 17.43 -16.81 4.86
C GLN A 301 17.15 -15.65 3.88
N CYS A 302 17.04 -16.01 2.60
CA CYS A 302 16.62 -15.12 1.53
C CYS A 302 15.09 -15.15 1.43
N VAL A 303 14.44 -14.03 1.74
CA VAL A 303 12.99 -13.85 1.66
C VAL A 303 12.64 -12.97 0.46
N ALA A 304 11.51 -13.21 -0.19
CA ALA A 304 11.09 -12.40 -1.33
C ALA A 304 10.79 -10.96 -0.86
N VAL A 305 11.27 -9.97 -1.61
CA VAL A 305 10.99 -8.55 -1.27
C VAL A 305 9.49 -8.29 -1.30
N SER A 306 9.00 -7.44 -0.39
CA SER A 306 7.57 -7.17 -0.21
C SER A 306 7.19 -5.78 -0.72
N CYS A 307 6.27 -5.73 -1.68
CA CYS A 307 5.76 -4.48 -2.22
C CYS A 307 4.70 -3.83 -1.29
N PRO A 308 4.48 -2.50 -1.40
CA PRO A 308 3.45 -1.81 -0.63
C PRO A 308 2.05 -2.40 -0.82
N THR A 309 1.30 -2.55 0.27
CA THR A 309 -0.06 -3.10 0.26
C THR A 309 -1.02 -2.20 -0.51
N LEU A 310 -1.54 -2.72 -1.62
CA LEU A 310 -2.46 -1.97 -2.50
C LEU A 310 -3.81 -1.75 -1.81
N GLN A 311 -4.39 -0.58 -2.04
CA GLN A 311 -5.78 -0.28 -1.67
C GLN A 311 -6.71 -0.51 -2.86
N GLN A 312 -7.98 -0.82 -2.60
CA GLN A 312 -8.99 -0.92 -3.64
C GLN A 312 -9.25 0.47 -4.25
N PRO A 313 -9.20 0.64 -5.59
CA PRO A 313 -9.53 1.91 -6.23
C PRO A 313 -11.02 2.22 -6.03
N GLN A 314 -11.36 3.52 -5.93
CA GLN A 314 -12.75 3.95 -5.91
C GLN A 314 -13.46 3.49 -7.19
N ASP A 315 -14.72 3.05 -7.05
CA ASP A 315 -15.58 2.61 -8.16
C ASP A 315 -14.98 1.48 -9.01
N GLY A 316 -14.08 0.69 -8.42
CA GLY A 316 -13.48 -0.50 -9.00
C GLY A 316 -13.18 -1.60 -7.97
N ALA A 317 -12.52 -2.66 -8.43
CA ALA A 317 -12.14 -3.82 -7.63
C ALA A 317 -10.74 -4.32 -8.02
N ILE A 318 -9.99 -4.76 -7.01
CA ILE A 318 -8.66 -5.35 -7.13
C ILE A 318 -8.70 -6.85 -6.78
N THR A 319 -7.92 -7.66 -7.47
CA THR A 319 -7.76 -9.10 -7.18
C THR A 319 -6.28 -9.47 -7.26
N CYS A 320 -5.71 -9.91 -6.14
CA CYS A 320 -4.29 -10.25 -5.98
C CYS A 320 -4.11 -11.74 -5.65
N GLY A 321 -2.86 -12.21 -5.64
CA GLY A 321 -2.46 -13.42 -4.91
C GLY A 321 -2.56 -13.24 -3.39
N GLU A 322 -2.24 -14.30 -2.63
CA GLU A 322 -2.34 -14.29 -1.16
C GLU A 322 -1.27 -13.41 -0.49
N ASP A 323 -0.10 -13.24 -1.13
CA ASP A 323 1.02 -12.41 -0.67
C ASP A 323 1.32 -11.24 -1.63
N PHE A 324 1.87 -10.14 -1.10
CA PHE A 324 2.34 -8.97 -1.88
C PHE A 324 3.86 -9.02 -2.16
N THR A 325 4.41 -10.20 -2.39
CA THR A 325 5.86 -10.45 -2.55
C THR A 325 6.30 -10.45 -4.02
N TYR A 326 7.62 -10.37 -4.27
CA TYR A 326 8.22 -10.42 -5.61
C TYR A 326 7.60 -11.47 -6.54
N GLY A 327 7.20 -11.04 -7.73
CA GLY A 327 6.52 -11.86 -8.73
C GLY A 327 5.01 -12.02 -8.54
N SER A 328 4.43 -11.55 -7.42
CA SER A 328 2.97 -11.52 -7.23
C SER A 328 2.35 -10.44 -8.11
N SER A 329 1.25 -10.79 -8.79
CA SER A 329 0.49 -9.88 -9.64
C SER A 329 -0.88 -9.56 -9.04
N CYS A 330 -1.33 -8.33 -9.26
CA CYS A 330 -2.68 -7.86 -8.93
C CYS A 330 -3.37 -7.35 -10.20
N ASN A 331 -4.59 -7.81 -10.43
CA ASN A 331 -5.47 -7.35 -11.50
C ASN A 331 -6.45 -6.29 -10.98
N PHE A 332 -6.69 -5.27 -11.79
CA PHE A 332 -7.68 -4.23 -11.55
C PHE A 332 -8.84 -4.32 -12.53
N SER A 333 -10.01 -3.92 -12.06
CA SER A 333 -11.25 -3.84 -12.82
C SER A 333 -12.08 -2.65 -12.31
N CYS A 334 -12.91 -2.06 -13.16
CA CYS A 334 -13.84 -1.02 -12.76
C CYS A 334 -15.27 -1.57 -12.65
N SER A 335 -16.09 -0.89 -11.86
CA SER A 335 -17.53 -1.15 -11.78
C SER A 335 -18.25 -0.72 -13.06
N GLU A 336 -19.51 -1.12 -13.20
CA GLU A 336 -20.30 -0.80 -14.39
C GLU A 336 -20.45 0.73 -14.57
N GLY A 337 -20.21 1.23 -15.77
CA GLY A 337 -20.22 2.67 -16.09
C GLY A 337 -18.90 3.40 -15.82
N TYR A 338 -17.83 2.68 -15.46
CA TYR A 338 -16.50 3.24 -15.25
C TYR A 338 -15.46 2.54 -16.15
N LEU A 339 -14.51 3.30 -16.68
CA LEU A 339 -13.42 2.84 -17.52
C LEU A 339 -12.10 2.88 -16.74
N LEU A 340 -11.31 1.80 -16.82
CA LEU A 340 -9.97 1.75 -16.20
C LEU A 340 -8.99 2.64 -16.98
N LYS A 341 -8.24 3.48 -16.26
CA LYS A 341 -7.09 4.24 -16.77
C LYS A 341 -5.82 3.72 -16.12
N GLY A 342 -4.87 3.27 -16.94
CA GLY A 342 -3.61 2.67 -16.48
C GLY A 342 -3.53 1.17 -16.80
N ALA A 343 -2.63 0.46 -16.11
CA ALA A 343 -2.39 -0.96 -16.34
C ALA A 343 -3.49 -1.84 -15.74
N ILE A 344 -3.99 -2.82 -16.51
CA ILE A 344 -4.95 -3.83 -16.01
C ILE A 344 -4.30 -4.75 -14.97
N THR A 345 -3.00 -5.00 -15.08
CA THR A 345 -2.21 -5.86 -14.20
C THR A 345 -0.95 -5.14 -13.75
N VAL A 346 -0.68 -5.14 -12.44
CA VAL A 346 0.62 -4.74 -11.87
C VAL A 346 1.30 -5.95 -11.25
N THR A 347 2.63 -5.98 -11.25
CA THR A 347 3.42 -7.07 -10.65
C THR A 347 4.49 -6.51 -9.72
N CYS A 348 4.71 -7.16 -8.58
CA CYS A 348 5.73 -6.75 -7.62
C CYS A 348 7.13 -7.05 -8.17
N THR A 349 7.96 -6.01 -8.31
CA THR A 349 9.29 -6.09 -8.94
C THR A 349 10.40 -6.38 -7.94
N SER A 350 11.61 -6.67 -8.44
CA SER A 350 12.80 -6.92 -7.63
C SER A 350 13.30 -5.69 -6.86
N ALA A 351 12.75 -4.50 -7.15
CA ALA A 351 13.01 -3.25 -6.43
C ALA A 351 12.09 -3.04 -5.20
N ALA A 352 11.20 -4.00 -4.88
CA ALA A 352 10.11 -3.84 -3.91
C ALA A 352 9.05 -2.79 -4.30
N GLU A 353 8.98 -2.44 -5.59
CA GLU A 353 8.02 -1.49 -6.17
C GLU A 353 7.09 -2.21 -7.17
N TRP A 354 5.91 -1.65 -7.41
CA TRP A 354 4.98 -2.16 -8.42
C TRP A 354 5.43 -1.77 -9.83
N SER A 355 5.22 -2.66 -10.80
CA SER A 355 5.72 -2.52 -12.17
C SER A 355 5.21 -1.30 -12.96
N GLU A 356 4.06 -0.75 -12.56
CA GLU A 356 3.36 0.38 -13.18
C GLU A 356 2.64 1.17 -12.06
N GLU A 357 2.23 2.41 -12.33
CA GLU A 357 1.39 3.18 -11.39
C GLU A 357 0.01 2.53 -11.20
N ILE A 358 -0.58 2.72 -10.02
CA ILE A 358 -1.89 2.16 -9.66
C ILE A 358 -2.97 2.81 -10.54
N PRO A 359 -3.77 2.04 -11.29
CA PRO A 359 -4.80 2.58 -12.16
C PRO A 359 -6.00 3.14 -11.38
N HIS A 360 -6.69 4.10 -11.97
CA HIS A 360 -7.95 4.65 -11.45
C HIS A 360 -9.12 4.37 -12.40
N CYS A 361 -10.34 4.46 -11.86
CA CYS A 361 -11.58 4.29 -12.61
C CYS A 361 -12.20 5.66 -12.90
N GLU A 362 -12.40 6.00 -14.17
CA GLU A 362 -13.10 7.21 -14.59
C GLU A 362 -14.51 6.87 -15.07
N ALA A 363 -15.53 7.56 -14.55
CA ALA A 363 -16.91 7.40 -15.02
C ALA A 363 -17.02 7.76 -16.51
N VAL A 364 -17.76 6.97 -17.30
CA VAL A 364 -17.95 7.26 -18.72
C VAL A 364 -18.71 8.59 -18.92
N SER A 365 -18.28 9.40 -19.89
CA SER A 365 -18.87 10.71 -20.18
C SER A 365 -19.87 10.61 -21.33
N CYS A 366 -21.11 11.05 -21.12
CA CYS A 366 -22.10 11.15 -22.19
C CYS A 366 -21.89 12.41 -23.06
N PRO A 367 -22.41 12.46 -24.30
CA PRO A 367 -22.33 13.64 -25.16
C PRO A 367 -22.92 14.88 -24.50
N THR A 368 -22.22 16.02 -24.58
CA THR A 368 -22.64 17.28 -23.96
C THR A 368 -23.91 17.83 -24.61
N LEU A 369 -24.94 18.05 -23.79
CA LEU A 369 -26.25 18.47 -24.27
C LEU A 369 -26.31 19.97 -24.53
N GLN A 370 -26.97 20.35 -25.62
CA GLN A 370 -27.28 21.74 -25.94
C GLN A 370 -28.65 22.10 -25.35
N GLN A 371 -28.85 23.38 -25.03
CA GLN A 371 -30.14 23.87 -24.56
C GLN A 371 -31.20 23.76 -25.68
N PRO A 372 -32.39 23.17 -25.42
CA PRO A 372 -33.45 23.11 -26.42
C PRO A 372 -33.96 24.52 -26.75
N GLN A 373 -34.32 24.76 -28.02
CA GLN A 373 -34.94 26.03 -28.42
C GLN A 373 -36.23 26.25 -27.61
N ASP A 374 -36.45 27.50 -27.17
CA ASP A 374 -37.62 27.93 -26.41
C ASP A 374 -37.86 27.14 -25.10
N GLY A 375 -36.79 26.54 -24.56
CA GLY A 375 -36.75 25.86 -23.27
C GLY A 375 -35.45 26.07 -22.51
N ALA A 376 -35.27 25.30 -21.44
CA ALA A 376 -34.10 25.30 -20.58
C ALA A 376 -33.70 23.86 -20.19
N ILE A 377 -32.43 23.68 -19.87
CA ILE A 377 -31.85 22.42 -19.39
C ILE A 377 -31.15 22.67 -18.05
N THR A 378 -31.20 21.70 -17.14
CA THR A 378 -30.50 21.75 -15.84
C THR A 378 -29.91 20.38 -15.54
N CYS A 379 -28.59 20.29 -15.55
CA CYS A 379 -27.81 19.06 -15.39
C CYS A 379 -26.98 19.08 -14.11
N GLY A 380 -26.46 17.92 -13.71
CA GLY A 380 -25.23 17.84 -12.89
C GLY A 380 -24.00 18.34 -13.66
N GLU A 381 -22.90 18.61 -12.95
CA GLU A 381 -21.79 19.40 -13.49
C GLU A 381 -20.95 18.68 -14.58
N ASP A 382 -20.80 17.36 -14.50
CA ASP A 382 -19.78 16.62 -15.27
C ASP A 382 -20.29 15.79 -16.48
N PHE A 383 -21.61 15.65 -16.66
CA PHE A 383 -22.24 14.79 -17.70
C PHE A 383 -21.76 13.31 -17.72
N THR A 384 -21.21 12.82 -16.61
CA THR A 384 -20.72 11.44 -16.41
C THR A 384 -21.83 10.46 -16.06
N TYR A 385 -21.53 9.15 -16.10
CA TYR A 385 -22.43 8.06 -15.68
C TYR A 385 -23.23 8.38 -14.40
N GLY A 386 -24.55 8.17 -14.46
CA GLY A 386 -25.47 8.51 -13.38
C GLY A 386 -25.89 9.99 -13.31
N SER A 387 -25.18 10.91 -13.98
CA SER A 387 -25.59 12.30 -14.12
C SER A 387 -26.95 12.38 -14.81
N SER A 388 -27.84 13.22 -14.27
CA SER A 388 -29.18 13.44 -14.83
C SER A 388 -29.34 14.90 -15.27
N CYS A 389 -30.05 15.09 -16.38
CA CYS A 389 -30.43 16.37 -16.95
C CYS A 389 -31.95 16.49 -16.99
N ASN A 390 -32.48 17.56 -16.40
CA ASN A 390 -33.89 17.92 -16.44
C ASN A 390 -34.15 18.99 -17.51
N PHE A 391 -35.28 18.88 -18.19
CA PHE A 391 -35.72 19.84 -19.21
C PHE A 391 -36.99 20.56 -18.78
N SER A 392 -37.12 21.81 -19.19
CA SER A 392 -38.34 22.59 -19.09
C SER A 392 -38.53 23.46 -20.32
N CYS A 393 -39.76 23.85 -20.61
CA CYS A 393 -40.05 24.81 -21.68
C CYS A 393 -40.32 26.20 -21.11
N SER A 394 -40.12 27.22 -21.93
CA SER A 394 -40.48 28.60 -21.62
C SER A 394 -42.01 28.78 -21.55
N GLU A 395 -42.46 29.91 -21.00
CA GLU A 395 -43.89 30.19 -20.86
C GLU A 395 -44.60 30.18 -22.23
N GLY A 396 -45.69 29.42 -22.33
CA GLY A 396 -46.43 29.24 -23.59
C GLY A 396 -45.87 28.19 -24.55
N TYR A 397 -44.93 27.36 -24.09
CA TYR A 397 -44.43 26.19 -24.80
C TYR A 397 -44.62 24.90 -23.97
N LEU A 398 -44.84 23.78 -24.65
CA LEU A 398 -45.09 22.47 -24.07
C LEU A 398 -43.97 21.49 -24.42
N LEU A 399 -43.46 20.77 -23.42
CA LEU A 399 -42.41 19.76 -23.59
C LEU A 399 -42.96 18.50 -24.29
N LYS A 400 -42.23 18.01 -25.29
CA LYS A 400 -42.46 16.72 -25.96
C LYS A 400 -41.28 15.80 -25.69
N GLY A 401 -41.54 14.65 -25.09
CA GLY A 401 -40.52 13.68 -24.65
C GLY A 401 -40.47 13.56 -23.13
N THR A 402 -39.37 13.04 -22.60
CA THR A 402 -39.16 12.85 -21.16
C THR A 402 -38.68 14.13 -20.47
N ILE A 403 -39.10 14.35 -19.22
CA ILE A 403 -38.67 15.52 -18.42
C ILE A 403 -37.24 15.38 -17.90
N THR A 404 -36.73 14.15 -17.79
CA THR A 404 -35.41 13.81 -17.28
C THR A 404 -34.76 12.76 -18.17
N VAL A 405 -33.46 12.92 -18.44
CA VAL A 405 -32.59 11.87 -19.02
C VAL A 405 -31.39 11.65 -18.12
N THR A 406 -30.84 10.43 -18.14
CA THR A 406 -29.70 10.02 -17.29
C THR A 406 -28.60 9.40 -18.16
N CYS A 407 -27.33 9.70 -17.85
CA CYS A 407 -26.18 9.12 -18.54
C CYS A 407 -25.99 7.64 -18.13
N THR A 408 -25.99 6.74 -19.11
CA THR A 408 -25.94 5.28 -18.90
C THR A 408 -24.51 4.72 -18.95
N SER A 409 -24.35 3.47 -18.53
CA SER A 409 -23.07 2.75 -18.56
C SER A 409 -22.51 2.51 -19.97
N ALA A 410 -23.33 2.71 -21.01
CA ALA A 410 -22.94 2.68 -22.41
C ALA A 410 -22.33 4.01 -22.93
N ALA A 411 -22.21 5.03 -22.08
CA ALA A 411 -21.88 6.43 -22.45
C ALA A 411 -22.94 7.12 -23.35
N GLU A 412 -24.17 6.61 -23.31
CA GLU A 412 -25.33 7.17 -24.03
C GLU A 412 -26.39 7.68 -23.06
N TRP A 413 -27.21 8.65 -23.49
CA TRP A 413 -28.36 9.12 -22.70
C TRP A 413 -29.50 8.10 -22.73
N SER A 414 -30.22 7.97 -21.61
CA SER A 414 -31.25 6.95 -21.42
C SER A 414 -32.43 7.00 -22.41
N GLU A 415 -32.71 8.16 -22.98
CA GLU A 415 -33.84 8.44 -23.89
C GLU A 415 -33.44 9.54 -24.88
N GLU A 416 -34.22 9.73 -25.96
CA GLU A 416 -34.04 10.86 -26.88
C GLU A 416 -34.31 12.23 -26.23
N ILE A 417 -33.63 13.27 -26.71
CA ILE A 417 -33.68 14.62 -26.14
C ILE A 417 -35.02 15.30 -26.49
N PRO A 418 -35.77 15.82 -25.50
CA PRO A 418 -37.08 16.42 -25.72
C PRO A 418 -37.00 17.80 -26.40
N HIS A 419 -38.06 18.18 -27.11
CA HIS A 419 -38.23 19.50 -27.72
C HIS A 419 -39.43 20.26 -27.16
N CYS A 420 -39.44 21.58 -27.34
CA CYS A 420 -40.52 22.46 -26.93
C CYS A 420 -41.38 22.85 -28.14
N GLU A 421 -42.69 22.61 -28.07
CA GLU A 421 -43.66 23.07 -29.09
C GLU A 421 -44.47 24.25 -28.55
N VAL A 422 -44.67 25.28 -29.38
CA VAL A 422 -45.50 26.43 -28.98
C VAL A 422 -46.95 26.01 -28.76
N VAL A 423 -47.56 26.48 -27.67
CA VAL A 423 -48.95 26.18 -27.36
C VAL A 423 -49.87 26.92 -28.34
N LEU A 424 -50.87 26.23 -28.85
CA LEU A 424 -51.87 26.75 -29.78
C LEU A 424 -53.20 26.99 -29.07
N CYS A 425 -53.85 28.11 -29.38
CA CYS A 425 -55.25 28.36 -29.03
C CYS A 425 -56.19 27.82 -30.13
N SER A 426 -57.48 27.70 -29.82
CA SER A 426 -58.50 27.34 -30.81
C SER A 426 -58.57 28.34 -31.97
N GLU A 427 -58.71 27.85 -33.21
CA GLU A 427 -58.81 28.71 -34.39
C GLU A 427 -59.98 29.70 -34.30
N LEU A 428 -59.76 30.94 -34.75
CA LEU A 428 -60.77 31.99 -34.79
C LEU A 428 -61.22 32.24 -36.23
N ASN A 429 -62.47 32.65 -36.40
CA ASN A 429 -63.09 32.92 -37.71
C ASN A 429 -63.48 34.40 -37.80
N GLU A 430 -63.69 34.94 -39.00
CA GLU A 430 -64.22 36.30 -39.13
C GLU A 430 -65.67 36.37 -38.60
N PRO A 431 -66.04 37.41 -37.82
CA PRO A 431 -67.41 37.58 -37.36
C PRO A 431 -68.31 38.00 -38.53
N GLY A 432 -69.53 37.46 -38.60
CA GLY A 432 -70.53 37.95 -39.54
C GLY A 432 -70.76 39.45 -39.31
N LYS A 433 -70.71 40.24 -40.39
CA LYS A 433 -70.79 41.71 -40.35
C LYS A 433 -69.66 42.40 -39.59
N GLY A 434 -68.47 41.82 -39.66
CA GLY A 434 -67.21 42.46 -39.31
C GLY A 434 -66.02 41.82 -40.03
N SER A 435 -64.83 42.16 -39.55
CA SER A 435 -63.53 41.71 -40.07
C SER A 435 -62.59 41.40 -38.90
N MET A 436 -61.64 40.50 -39.13
CA MET A 436 -60.65 40.08 -38.13
C MET A 436 -59.22 40.33 -38.62
N ALA A 437 -58.46 41.13 -37.87
CA ALA A 437 -57.04 41.37 -38.13
C ALA A 437 -56.18 40.70 -37.05
N CYS A 438 -55.47 39.62 -37.40
CA CYS A 438 -54.60 38.88 -36.50
C CYS A 438 -53.11 39.14 -36.74
N SER A 439 -52.34 39.13 -35.65
CA SER A 439 -50.88 39.03 -35.65
C SER A 439 -50.46 37.71 -35.02
N HIS A 440 -49.54 37.01 -35.67
CA HIS A 440 -49.16 35.61 -35.37
C HIS A 440 -47.63 35.50 -35.23
N PRO A 441 -47.05 35.93 -34.09
CA PRO A 441 -45.60 36.07 -33.95
C PRO A 441 -44.85 34.72 -33.88
N LEU A 442 -45.50 33.65 -33.41
CA LEU A 442 -44.91 32.32 -33.21
C LEU A 442 -45.65 31.22 -34.00
N GLY A 443 -46.58 31.58 -34.89
CA GLY A 443 -47.41 30.64 -35.66
C GLY A 443 -48.89 30.99 -35.64
N SER A 444 -49.68 30.34 -36.52
CA SER A 444 -51.12 30.57 -36.61
C SER A 444 -51.82 30.20 -35.30
N PHE A 445 -52.53 31.16 -34.71
CA PHE A 445 -53.21 31.04 -33.40
C PHE A 445 -52.33 30.53 -32.24
N SER A 446 -51.00 30.67 -32.33
CA SER A 446 -50.04 30.35 -31.27
C SER A 446 -50.17 31.25 -30.05
N TYR A 447 -49.49 30.90 -28.94
CA TYR A 447 -49.16 31.82 -27.86
C TYR A 447 -48.68 33.19 -28.39
N LEU A 448 -49.11 34.27 -27.69
CA LEU A 448 -48.95 35.68 -28.07
C LEU A 448 -49.65 36.11 -29.37
N SER A 449 -50.34 35.21 -30.10
CA SER A 449 -51.23 35.62 -31.18
C SER A 449 -52.28 36.61 -30.68
N THR A 450 -52.50 37.67 -31.44
CA THR A 450 -53.38 38.77 -31.05
C THR A 450 -54.30 39.12 -32.22
N CYS A 451 -55.62 38.98 -32.04
CA CYS A 451 -56.64 39.18 -33.07
C CYS A 451 -57.59 40.31 -32.68
N THR A 452 -57.73 41.33 -33.53
CA THR A 452 -58.59 42.50 -33.30
C THR A 452 -59.78 42.49 -34.25
N PHE A 453 -60.97 42.82 -33.73
CA PHE A 453 -62.25 42.68 -34.40
C PHE A 453 -62.91 44.04 -34.64
N THR A 454 -63.27 44.31 -35.90
CA THR A 454 -63.90 45.57 -36.34
C THR A 454 -65.18 45.27 -37.11
N CYS A 455 -66.31 45.87 -36.71
CA CYS A 455 -67.60 45.66 -37.37
C CYS A 455 -67.76 46.49 -38.66
N GLU A 456 -68.63 46.04 -39.55
CA GLU A 456 -69.07 46.80 -40.73
C GLU A 456 -69.86 48.06 -40.32
N GLU A 457 -69.97 49.04 -41.24
CA GLU A 457 -70.73 50.26 -40.99
C GLU A 457 -72.21 49.94 -40.69
N GLY A 458 -72.75 50.54 -39.62
CA GLY A 458 -74.09 50.25 -39.10
C GLY A 458 -74.20 48.98 -38.23
N TYR A 459 -73.06 48.38 -37.86
CA TYR A 459 -72.98 47.31 -36.87
C TYR A 459 -72.00 47.69 -35.75
N GLU A 460 -72.31 47.28 -34.52
CA GLU A 460 -71.47 47.49 -33.33
C GLU A 460 -71.15 46.16 -32.62
N ARG A 461 -70.05 46.12 -31.87
CA ARG A 461 -69.77 44.97 -30.99
C ARG A 461 -70.59 45.11 -29.71
N LEU A 462 -71.14 44.00 -29.23
CA LEU A 462 -71.73 43.92 -27.89
C LEU A 462 -70.72 44.41 -26.83
N ALA A 463 -71.13 45.37 -25.99
CA ALA A 463 -70.27 46.03 -25.01
C ALA A 463 -69.66 45.09 -23.94
N SER A 464 -70.19 43.87 -23.82
CA SER A 464 -69.69 42.79 -22.96
C SER A 464 -68.56 41.95 -23.58
N SER A 465 -68.10 42.27 -24.80
CA SER A 465 -67.09 41.50 -25.53
C SER A 465 -65.85 42.34 -25.87
N SER A 466 -64.66 41.77 -25.75
CA SER A 466 -63.40 42.47 -26.06
C SER A 466 -63.31 42.92 -27.52
N ALA A 467 -62.52 43.97 -27.78
CA ALA A 467 -62.12 44.38 -29.12
C ALA A 467 -60.97 43.54 -29.67
N THR A 468 -60.16 42.96 -28.77
CA THR A 468 -58.93 42.26 -29.08
C THR A 468 -58.80 41.01 -28.21
N LEU A 469 -58.62 39.86 -28.85
CA LEU A 469 -58.30 38.60 -28.18
C LEU A 469 -56.81 38.32 -28.26
N GLN A 470 -56.24 37.79 -27.18
CA GLN A 470 -54.85 37.37 -27.07
C GLN A 470 -54.77 35.92 -26.59
N CYS A 471 -53.95 35.10 -27.26
CA CYS A 471 -53.73 33.71 -26.91
C CYS A 471 -52.74 33.61 -25.73
N GLY A 472 -53.22 33.09 -24.59
CA GLY A 472 -52.45 32.90 -23.37
C GLY A 472 -51.65 31.60 -23.35
N ALA A 473 -50.70 31.50 -22.41
CA ALA A 473 -49.78 30.37 -22.28
C ALA A 473 -50.48 29.01 -22.00
N SER A 474 -51.76 29.02 -21.60
CA SER A 474 -52.60 27.85 -21.38
C SER A 474 -53.28 27.30 -22.66
N GLY A 475 -53.08 27.92 -23.82
CA GLY A 475 -53.81 27.55 -25.06
C GLY A 475 -55.27 28.02 -25.05
N GLN A 476 -55.56 29.06 -24.27
CA GLN A 476 -56.88 29.69 -24.19
C GLN A 476 -56.78 31.17 -24.55
N TRP A 477 -57.79 31.65 -25.27
CA TRP A 477 -58.01 33.08 -25.48
C TRP A 477 -58.46 33.75 -24.18
N ASN A 478 -58.04 35.00 -23.97
CA ASN A 478 -58.37 35.79 -22.79
C ASN A 478 -59.86 36.18 -22.66
N ASP A 479 -60.62 36.13 -23.75
CA ASP A 479 -62.08 36.34 -23.82
C ASP A 479 -62.64 35.55 -25.02
N SER A 480 -63.97 35.49 -25.11
CA SER A 480 -64.76 34.87 -26.19
C SER A 480 -64.81 35.74 -27.46
N GLN A 481 -65.09 35.10 -28.61
CA GLN A 481 -65.18 35.81 -29.89
C GLN A 481 -66.36 36.82 -29.91
N PRO A 482 -66.12 38.11 -30.20
CA PRO A 482 -67.18 39.10 -30.27
C PRO A 482 -68.10 38.90 -31.47
N GLN A 483 -69.37 39.29 -31.33
CA GLN A 483 -70.34 39.36 -32.43
C GLN A 483 -70.68 40.83 -32.75
N CYS A 484 -70.83 41.10 -34.05
CA CYS A 484 -71.30 42.38 -34.58
C CYS A 484 -72.83 42.34 -34.75
N VAL A 485 -73.54 43.23 -34.06
CA VAL A 485 -74.99 43.36 -34.11
C VAL A 485 -75.37 44.68 -34.78
N ALA A 486 -76.48 44.71 -35.52
CA ALA A 486 -76.92 45.93 -36.20
C ALA A 486 -77.32 47.01 -35.18
N VAL A 487 -76.91 48.26 -35.41
CA VAL A 487 -77.30 49.38 -34.53
C VAL A 487 -78.81 49.57 -34.56
N SER A 488 -79.40 49.94 -33.41
CA SER A 488 -80.86 50.03 -33.23
C SER A 488 -81.33 51.49 -33.20
N CYS A 489 -82.23 51.88 -34.10
CA CYS A 489 -82.79 53.21 -34.11
C CYS A 489 -83.91 53.40 -33.05
N PRO A 490 -84.22 54.63 -32.62
CA PRO A 490 -85.31 54.91 -31.69
C PRO A 490 -86.66 54.34 -32.17
N THR A 491 -87.35 53.60 -31.30
CA THR A 491 -88.63 52.95 -31.63
C THR A 491 -89.72 53.97 -31.95
N LEU A 492 -90.27 53.89 -33.16
CA LEU A 492 -91.27 54.85 -33.63
C LEU A 492 -92.66 54.54 -33.09
N GLN A 493 -93.44 55.59 -32.83
CA GLN A 493 -94.84 55.52 -32.43
C GLN A 493 -95.75 55.77 -33.63
N GLN A 494 -96.99 55.27 -33.58
CA GLN A 494 -97.98 55.53 -34.63
C GLN A 494 -98.38 57.03 -34.65
N PRO A 495 -98.36 57.71 -35.81
CA PRO A 495 -98.80 59.09 -35.91
C PRO A 495 -100.31 59.21 -35.65
N GLN A 496 -100.74 60.32 -35.05
CA GLN A 496 -102.17 60.62 -34.90
C GLN A 496 -102.82 60.75 -36.29
N ASP A 497 -104.03 60.21 -36.43
CA ASP A 497 -104.82 60.22 -37.67
C ASP A 497 -104.07 59.62 -38.88
N GLY A 498 -103.23 58.61 -38.59
CA GLY A 498 -102.46 57.86 -39.57
C GLY A 498 -102.03 56.47 -39.08
N ALA A 499 -101.24 55.79 -39.90
CA ALA A 499 -100.69 54.46 -39.64
C ALA A 499 -99.24 54.34 -40.12
N ILE A 500 -98.43 53.63 -39.35
CA ILE A 500 -97.03 53.30 -39.63
C ILE A 500 -96.91 51.80 -39.94
N THR A 501 -95.99 51.41 -40.82
CA THR A 501 -95.64 50.01 -41.10
C THR A 501 -94.14 49.88 -41.28
N CYS A 502 -93.49 49.08 -40.44
CA CYS A 502 -92.03 48.95 -40.36
C CYS A 502 -91.55 47.54 -40.70
N GLY A 503 -90.26 47.41 -41.04
CA GLY A 503 -89.52 46.15 -40.88
C GLY A 503 -89.40 45.74 -39.41
N GLU A 504 -89.07 44.46 -39.16
CA GLU A 504 -89.43 43.79 -37.91
C GLU A 504 -88.69 44.27 -36.64
N ASP A 505 -87.46 44.82 -36.74
CA ASP A 505 -86.59 45.08 -35.57
C ASP A 505 -86.13 46.54 -35.35
N PHE A 506 -86.52 47.50 -36.19
CA PHE A 506 -86.02 48.92 -36.15
C PHE A 506 -84.47 49.09 -36.22
N THR A 507 -83.73 48.05 -36.62
CA THR A 507 -82.27 48.04 -36.76
C THR A 507 -81.79 48.65 -38.08
N TYR A 508 -80.49 48.91 -38.23
CA TYR A 508 -79.86 49.47 -39.43
C TYR A 508 -80.38 48.85 -40.74
N GLY A 509 -80.83 49.71 -41.66
CA GLY A 509 -81.46 49.31 -42.94
C GLY A 509 -82.97 49.00 -42.85
N SER A 510 -83.56 48.91 -41.66
CA SER A 510 -85.01 48.82 -41.48
C SER A 510 -85.69 50.09 -41.98
N SER A 511 -86.74 49.94 -42.77
CA SER A 511 -87.57 51.05 -43.26
C SER A 511 -88.95 51.05 -42.60
N CYS A 512 -89.46 52.25 -42.31
CA CYS A 512 -90.82 52.50 -41.82
C CYS A 512 -91.56 53.42 -42.81
N ASN A 513 -92.73 52.98 -43.25
CA ASN A 513 -93.60 53.67 -44.21
C ASN A 513 -94.82 54.26 -43.46
N PHE A 514 -95.23 55.47 -43.83
CA PHE A 514 -96.29 56.24 -43.19
C PHE A 514 -97.46 56.52 -44.14
N SER A 515 -98.66 56.49 -43.58
CA SER A 515 -99.91 56.79 -44.27
C SER A 515 -100.85 57.55 -43.34
N CYS A 516 -101.78 58.34 -43.90
CA CYS A 516 -102.82 59.04 -43.14
C CYS A 516 -104.19 58.37 -43.35
N SER A 517 -105.10 58.53 -42.39
CA SER A 517 -106.50 58.10 -42.55
C SER A 517 -107.25 58.94 -43.58
N GLU A 518 -108.40 58.45 -44.05
CA GLU A 518 -109.25 59.19 -45.00
C GLU A 518 -109.60 60.58 -44.46
N GLY A 519 -109.62 61.58 -45.36
CA GLY A 519 -109.79 62.99 -45.00
C GLY A 519 -108.51 63.72 -44.56
N TYR A 520 -107.36 63.05 -44.44
CA TYR A 520 -106.08 63.64 -44.05
C TYR A 520 -105.00 63.49 -45.13
N LEU A 521 -104.00 64.38 -45.10
CA LEU A 521 -102.85 64.43 -46.01
C LEU A 521 -101.54 64.37 -45.23
N LEU A 522 -100.59 63.53 -45.68
CA LEU A 522 -99.28 63.37 -45.05
C LEU A 522 -98.38 64.60 -45.33
N LYS A 523 -97.64 65.03 -44.31
CA LYS A 523 -96.60 66.06 -44.35
C LYS A 523 -95.27 65.47 -43.90
N GLY A 524 -94.26 65.49 -44.77
CA GLY A 524 -92.94 64.91 -44.52
C GLY A 524 -92.63 63.73 -45.44
N ALA A 525 -91.63 62.93 -45.08
CA ALA A 525 -91.22 61.76 -45.86
C ALA A 525 -92.25 60.62 -45.74
N ILE A 526 -92.56 59.96 -46.86
CA ILE A 526 -93.46 58.78 -46.86
C ILE A 526 -92.77 57.58 -46.22
N THR A 527 -91.46 57.43 -46.41
CA THR A 527 -90.65 56.36 -45.83
C THR A 527 -89.42 56.94 -45.16
N VAL A 528 -89.10 56.46 -43.95
CA VAL A 528 -87.83 56.70 -43.25
C VAL A 528 -87.07 55.38 -43.10
N THR A 529 -85.74 55.44 -43.09
CA THR A 529 -84.87 54.26 -42.94
C THR A 529 -83.86 54.46 -41.82
N CYS A 530 -83.59 53.41 -41.03
CA CYS A 530 -82.60 53.45 -39.95
C CYS A 530 -81.18 53.50 -40.53
N THR A 531 -80.43 54.53 -40.17
CA THR A 531 -79.08 54.81 -40.69
C THR A 531 -77.98 54.18 -39.84
N SER A 532 -76.75 54.16 -40.36
CA SER A 532 -75.57 53.65 -39.64
C SER A 532 -75.19 54.47 -38.40
N ALA A 533 -75.75 55.68 -38.24
CA ALA A 533 -75.61 56.52 -37.06
C ALA A 533 -76.61 56.17 -35.92
N ALA A 534 -77.44 55.12 -36.09
CA ALA A 534 -78.58 54.80 -35.23
C ALA A 534 -79.69 55.89 -35.21
N GLU A 535 -79.74 56.72 -36.24
CA GLU A 535 -80.76 57.77 -36.43
C GLU A 535 -81.64 57.48 -37.66
N TRP A 536 -82.85 58.04 -37.70
CA TRP A 536 -83.75 57.93 -38.85
C TRP A 536 -83.35 58.90 -39.96
N SER A 537 -83.46 58.46 -41.22
CA SER A 537 -82.95 59.19 -42.40
C SER A 537 -83.60 60.55 -42.68
N GLU A 538 -84.80 60.80 -42.16
CA GLU A 538 -85.59 62.02 -42.35
C GLU A 538 -86.42 62.29 -41.08
N GLU A 539 -86.95 63.51 -40.92
CA GLU A 539 -87.88 63.83 -39.83
C GLU A 539 -89.21 63.07 -39.97
N ILE A 540 -89.81 62.72 -38.83
CA ILE A 540 -91.02 61.89 -38.75
C ILE A 540 -92.25 62.69 -39.20
N PRO A 541 -93.06 62.19 -40.17
CA PRO A 541 -94.16 62.93 -40.75
C PRO A 541 -95.42 62.99 -39.88
N HIS A 542 -96.28 63.97 -40.16
CA HIS A 542 -97.60 64.13 -39.51
C HIS A 542 -98.75 64.21 -40.52
N CYS A 543 -99.99 64.09 -40.05
CA CYS A 543 -101.21 64.10 -40.87
C CYS A 543 -102.03 65.39 -40.63
N GLU A 544 -102.49 66.04 -41.71
CA GLU A 544 -103.31 67.26 -41.66
C GLU A 544 -104.67 67.08 -42.37
N ALA A 545 -105.76 67.56 -41.76
CA ALA A 545 -107.12 67.38 -42.27
C ALA A 545 -107.46 68.29 -43.47
N VAL A 546 -108.24 67.77 -44.43
CA VAL A 546 -108.62 68.44 -45.69
C VAL A 546 -109.88 69.31 -45.52
N GLN A 547 -109.81 70.56 -46.00
CA GLN A 547 -110.89 71.55 -45.98
C GLN A 547 -111.02 72.28 -47.34
N CYS A 548 -112.22 72.75 -47.68
CA CYS A 548 -112.53 73.54 -48.86
C CYS A 548 -112.75 75.04 -48.55
N PRO A 549 -112.56 75.95 -49.52
CA PRO A 549 -112.86 77.38 -49.36
C PRO A 549 -114.37 77.65 -49.25
N SER A 550 -114.79 78.77 -48.65
CA SER A 550 -116.23 79.11 -48.54
C SER A 550 -116.87 79.44 -49.89
N PRO A 551 -118.10 78.97 -50.19
CA PRO A 551 -118.82 79.28 -51.43
C PRO A 551 -119.50 80.65 -51.42
N VAL A 552 -119.92 81.12 -52.61
CA VAL A 552 -120.50 82.46 -52.84
C VAL A 552 -122.02 82.37 -53.00
N VAL A 553 -122.75 83.37 -52.51
CA VAL A 553 -124.22 83.44 -52.59
C VAL A 553 -124.68 84.01 -53.95
N PRO A 554 -125.64 83.37 -54.66
CA PRO A 554 -126.18 83.90 -55.91
C PRO A 554 -127.15 85.06 -55.69
N LEU A 555 -127.36 85.88 -56.73
CA LEU A 555 -128.13 87.12 -56.64
C LEU A 555 -129.60 86.87 -57.01
N GLY A 556 -130.52 87.11 -56.06
CA GLY A 556 -131.92 86.64 -56.15
C GLY A 556 -132.11 85.18 -55.71
N GLY A 557 -131.27 84.74 -54.76
CA GLY A 557 -131.29 83.39 -54.20
C GLY A 557 -130.43 83.27 -52.95
N GLN A 558 -130.31 82.05 -52.45
CA GLN A 558 -129.66 81.73 -51.16
C GLN A 558 -128.87 80.42 -51.23
N VAL A 559 -127.90 80.25 -50.33
CA VAL A 559 -127.05 79.05 -50.20
C VAL A 559 -127.08 78.52 -48.78
N SER A 560 -127.07 77.19 -48.62
CA SER A 560 -127.06 76.50 -47.33
C SER A 560 -126.04 75.36 -47.35
N CYS A 561 -125.02 75.46 -46.49
CA CYS A 561 -123.95 74.46 -46.34
C CYS A 561 -124.15 73.62 -45.08
N GLU A 562 -123.84 72.33 -45.17
CA GLU A 562 -123.96 71.38 -44.05
C GLU A 562 -122.94 71.64 -42.93
N ALA A 563 -121.76 72.16 -43.25
CA ALA A 563 -120.68 72.42 -42.30
C ALA A 563 -119.95 73.74 -42.61
N PRO A 564 -119.79 74.66 -41.62
CA PRO A 564 -119.22 76.01 -41.85
C PRO A 564 -117.70 76.03 -42.05
N SER A 565 -116.99 74.94 -41.75
CA SER A 565 -115.56 74.75 -42.01
C SER A 565 -115.29 73.98 -43.31
N HIS A 566 -116.34 73.56 -44.03
CA HIS A 566 -116.27 72.85 -45.31
C HIS A 566 -115.23 71.69 -45.36
N PRO A 567 -115.17 70.79 -44.36
CA PRO A 567 -114.29 69.62 -44.43
C PRO A 567 -114.63 68.72 -45.63
N TRP A 568 -113.71 67.83 -46.00
CA TRP A 568 -113.93 66.78 -47.00
C TRP A 568 -115.31 66.11 -46.85
N GLY A 569 -116.03 65.98 -47.96
CA GLY A 569 -117.37 65.39 -48.03
C GLY A 569 -118.54 66.36 -47.82
N SER A 570 -118.33 67.57 -47.28
CA SER A 570 -119.41 68.55 -47.03
C SER A 570 -120.15 68.97 -48.30
N VAL A 571 -121.48 69.09 -48.25
CA VAL A 571 -122.32 69.61 -49.35
C VAL A 571 -122.85 71.02 -49.05
N CYS A 572 -123.00 71.83 -50.10
CA CYS A 572 -123.68 73.13 -50.08
C CYS A 572 -124.75 73.20 -51.18
N ASN A 573 -126.00 73.50 -50.81
CA ASN A 573 -127.17 73.54 -51.68
C ASN A 573 -127.64 74.98 -51.96
N PHE A 574 -128.32 75.21 -53.08
CA PHE A 574 -128.78 76.52 -53.57
C PHE A 574 -130.28 76.56 -53.87
N SER A 575 -130.89 77.74 -53.77
CA SER A 575 -132.26 78.02 -54.22
C SER A 575 -132.46 79.47 -54.68
N CYS A 576 -133.48 79.72 -55.50
CA CYS A 576 -133.86 81.05 -56.02
C CYS A 576 -135.13 81.59 -55.35
N ASP A 577 -135.32 82.91 -55.39
CA ASP A 577 -136.47 83.60 -54.82
C ASP A 577 -137.72 83.58 -55.73
N GLU A 578 -138.90 83.82 -55.15
CA GLU A 578 -140.19 83.67 -55.86
C GLU A 578 -140.32 84.63 -57.06
N GLY A 579 -140.71 84.07 -58.22
CA GLY A 579 -140.74 84.78 -59.49
C GLY A 579 -139.46 84.65 -60.33
N TYR A 580 -138.44 83.91 -59.87
CA TYR A 580 -137.19 83.68 -60.61
C TYR A 580 -136.88 82.17 -60.82
N ASP A 581 -136.66 81.75 -62.07
CA ASP A 581 -136.32 80.36 -62.47
C ASP A 581 -134.81 80.04 -62.33
N HIS A 582 -134.47 78.89 -61.74
CA HIS A 582 -133.08 78.47 -61.42
C HIS A 582 -132.28 77.93 -62.62
N GLN A 583 -131.02 78.40 -62.75
CA GLN A 583 -130.04 78.01 -63.77
C GLN A 583 -128.74 77.53 -63.11
N GLY A 584 -128.41 76.24 -63.21
CA GLY A 584 -127.13 75.66 -62.74
C GLY A 584 -127.29 74.37 -61.94
N ALA A 585 -126.23 73.96 -61.25
CA ALA A 585 -126.25 72.81 -60.34
C ALA A 585 -126.93 73.21 -59.00
N PRO A 586 -127.83 72.37 -58.44
CA PRO A 586 -128.50 72.70 -57.18
C PRO A 586 -127.58 72.57 -55.96
N ASN A 587 -126.41 71.91 -56.08
CA ASN A 587 -125.42 71.80 -55.02
C ASN A 587 -123.99 71.54 -55.50
N MET A 588 -123.03 71.66 -54.57
CA MET A 588 -121.61 71.32 -54.72
C MET A 588 -121.10 70.55 -53.49
N GLN A 589 -120.06 69.73 -53.64
CA GLN A 589 -119.47 68.91 -52.57
C GLN A 589 -117.94 69.05 -52.47
N CYS A 590 -117.38 69.04 -51.26
CA CYS A 590 -115.94 69.16 -51.02
C CYS A 590 -115.17 67.85 -51.32
N SER A 591 -114.29 67.86 -52.33
CA SER A 591 -113.46 66.71 -52.71
C SER A 591 -112.21 66.55 -51.83
N GLN A 592 -111.61 65.35 -51.86
CA GLN A 592 -110.39 65.00 -51.12
C GLN A 592 -109.16 65.84 -51.53
N SER A 593 -109.26 66.64 -52.61
CA SER A 593 -108.23 67.59 -53.05
C SER A 593 -108.37 69.01 -52.45
N GLY A 594 -109.32 69.23 -51.53
CA GLY A 594 -109.61 70.56 -50.97
C GLY A 594 -110.34 71.49 -51.95
N LYS A 595 -111.10 70.93 -52.90
CA LYS A 595 -111.83 71.67 -53.95
C LYS A 595 -113.27 71.21 -54.08
N TRP A 596 -114.18 72.13 -54.40
CA TRP A 596 -115.59 71.84 -54.70
C TRP A 596 -115.78 71.07 -56.01
N SER A 597 -116.88 70.33 -56.11
CA SER A 597 -117.26 69.53 -57.28
C SER A 597 -118.01 70.30 -58.37
N ALA A 598 -118.52 71.51 -58.10
CA ALA A 598 -119.31 72.32 -59.03
C ALA A 598 -119.24 73.83 -58.71
N ASP A 599 -119.58 74.65 -59.70
CA ASP A 599 -119.65 76.12 -59.61
C ASP A 599 -121.05 76.62 -59.18
N THR A 600 -121.20 77.94 -58.97
CA THR A 600 -122.40 78.59 -58.37
C THR A 600 -123.51 78.95 -59.41
N PRO A 601 -124.82 78.79 -59.10
CA PRO A 601 -125.97 79.00 -60.03
C PRO A 601 -126.59 80.44 -60.07
N THR A 602 -127.68 80.66 -60.84
CA THR A 602 -128.33 81.97 -61.15
C THR A 602 -129.88 81.90 -61.39
N CYS A 603 -130.64 83.03 -61.51
CA CYS A 603 -132.14 83.06 -61.54
C CYS A 603 -132.84 84.14 -62.48
N THR A 604 -134.07 83.97 -63.11
CA THR A 604 -134.78 84.93 -64.08
C THR A 604 -136.38 84.89 -64.27
N ALA A 605 -137.09 85.87 -64.94
CA ALA A 605 -138.60 86.10 -64.94
C ALA A 605 -139.41 86.42 -66.30
N THR A 606 -140.79 86.60 -66.35
CA THR A 606 -141.73 86.41 -67.56
C THR A 606 -143.04 87.31 -67.82
N PRO A 607 -143.69 87.37 -69.06
CA PRO A 607 -144.97 88.12 -69.44
C PRO A 607 -146.00 87.51 -70.52
N GLU A 608 -147.05 88.24 -71.03
CA GLU A 608 -148.22 87.79 -71.93
C GLU A 608 -148.41 88.42 -73.39
N PRO A 609 -149.18 87.79 -74.37
CA PRO A 609 -149.31 88.10 -75.86
C PRO A 609 -150.68 88.76 -76.34
N PRO A 610 -151.35 88.62 -77.57
CA PRO A 610 -151.14 88.02 -78.93
C PRO A 610 -151.74 88.73 -80.25
N LEU A 611 -151.82 88.02 -81.42
CA LEU A 611 -152.73 88.07 -82.64
C LEU A 611 -152.59 88.97 -83.95
N ASN A 612 -151.85 88.45 -84.98
CA ASN A 612 -152.20 88.20 -86.43
C ASN A 612 -152.57 89.30 -87.50
N PRO A 613 -152.42 89.05 -88.85
CA PRO A 613 -151.64 88.00 -89.61
C PRO A 613 -150.88 88.42 -90.93
N THR A 614 -150.04 87.51 -91.48
CA THR A 614 -149.51 87.42 -92.91
C THR A 614 -148.52 88.54 -93.39
N ILE A 615 -147.70 88.53 -94.49
CA ILE A 615 -147.22 87.66 -95.63
C ILE A 615 -145.95 88.38 -96.26
N LEU A 616 -144.97 87.92 -97.07
CA LEU A 616 -144.53 86.72 -97.86
C LEU A 616 -142.98 86.83 -98.17
N GLY A 617 -142.36 85.87 -98.90
CA GLY A 617 -141.27 86.17 -99.88
C GLY A 617 -139.87 85.49 -99.81
N LEU A 618 -139.71 84.29 -100.39
CA LEU A 618 -138.51 83.63 -101.02
C LEU A 618 -137.04 84.09 -100.75
N ALA A 619 -136.12 83.13 -100.43
CA ALA A 619 -135.00 82.64 -101.29
C ALA A 619 -133.64 82.22 -100.63
N ALA A 620 -133.24 80.95 -100.85
CA ALA A 620 -131.92 80.39 -101.24
C ALA A 620 -130.62 80.43 -100.34
N GLY A 621 -129.84 79.32 -100.43
CA GLY A 621 -128.43 79.16 -99.98
C GLY A 621 -128.25 78.65 -98.53
N GLY A 622 -127.38 77.70 -98.16
CA GLY A 622 -126.41 76.86 -98.89
C GLY A 622 -124.98 77.45 -98.99
N ALA A 623 -123.86 76.73 -98.80
CA ALA A 623 -123.61 75.35 -98.35
C ALA A 623 -122.09 75.12 -98.06
N VAL A 624 -121.69 73.85 -97.83
CA VAL A 624 -120.33 73.25 -97.94
C VAL A 624 -119.23 73.51 -96.87
N SER A 625 -118.41 72.47 -96.64
CA SER A 625 -116.91 72.45 -96.54
C SER A 625 -116.22 72.69 -95.18
N LEU A 626 -115.02 72.12 -94.86
CA LEU A 626 -114.22 71.02 -95.48
C LEU A 626 -113.21 70.38 -94.45
N SER A 627 -112.33 69.49 -94.93
CA SER A 627 -111.32 68.70 -94.20
C SER A 627 -109.87 69.28 -94.31
N VAL A 628 -108.83 68.41 -94.13
CA VAL A 628 -107.35 68.62 -94.28
C VAL A 628 -106.65 69.05 -92.97
N LEU A 629 -105.58 68.43 -92.40
CA LEU A 629 -104.36 67.66 -92.81
C LEU A 629 -103.06 68.51 -92.95
N SER A 630 -101.91 67.84 -92.70
CA SER A 630 -100.53 68.23 -93.09
C SER A 630 -99.85 69.41 -92.35
N LEU A 631 -98.50 69.58 -92.28
CA LEU A 631 -97.31 68.69 -92.18
C LEU A 631 -96.03 69.58 -92.09
N ALA A 632 -94.82 68.98 -92.03
CA ALA A 632 -93.44 69.57 -92.02
C ALA A 632 -92.94 70.10 -90.64
N ALA A 633 -91.81 69.64 -90.06
CA ALA A 633 -90.37 69.58 -90.48
C ALA A 633 -89.62 70.91 -90.22
N TRP A 634 -88.32 71.00 -89.87
CA TRP A 634 -87.16 70.08 -89.74
C TRP A 634 -86.12 70.74 -88.78
N LEU A 635 -85.04 70.20 -88.19
CA LEU A 635 -84.18 68.99 -88.29
C LEU A 635 -84.03 68.32 -86.88
N LEU A 636 -83.35 67.21 -86.54
CA LEU A 636 -82.35 66.27 -87.12
C LEU A 636 -80.83 66.46 -86.77
N LYS A 637 -80.34 65.73 -85.74
CA LYS A 637 -79.00 65.10 -85.50
C LYS A 637 -78.76 64.92 -83.98
N ARG A 638 -78.12 63.87 -83.41
CA ARG A 638 -77.66 62.50 -83.80
C ARG A 638 -77.44 61.75 -82.44
N ILE A 639 -77.82 60.47 -82.20
CA ILE A 639 -77.17 59.20 -82.63
C ILE A 639 -75.70 59.17 -82.15
N ARG A 640 -75.15 58.21 -81.38
CA ARG A 640 -75.46 56.78 -81.00
C ARG A 640 -74.63 56.48 -79.70
N GLN A 641 -74.65 55.38 -78.93
CA GLN A 641 -75.38 54.07 -78.77
C GLN A 641 -75.18 53.70 -77.25
N LYS A 642 -75.40 52.53 -76.61
CA LYS A 642 -75.87 51.14 -76.84
C LYS A 642 -76.40 50.58 -75.48
N ALA A 643 -77.08 49.43 -75.47
CA ALA A 643 -77.41 48.67 -74.25
C ALA A 643 -77.12 47.16 -74.43
N ASN A 644 -77.20 46.40 -73.32
CA ASN A 644 -77.26 44.93 -73.18
C ASN A 644 -76.01 44.08 -73.54
N LYS A 645 -75.41 43.55 -72.46
CA LYS A 645 -75.20 42.12 -72.09
C LYS A 645 -75.44 41.03 -73.16
N PHE A 646 -74.48 40.11 -73.28
CA PHE A 646 -74.69 38.64 -73.41
C PHE A 646 -73.39 37.87 -73.09
N ASP A 647 -73.52 36.62 -72.65
CA ASP A 647 -72.48 35.67 -72.24
C ASP A 647 -71.85 34.89 -73.42
N LEU A 648 -70.66 34.26 -73.23
CA LEU A 648 -70.45 32.79 -73.34
C LEU A 648 -68.96 32.35 -73.39
N ASN A 649 -68.73 31.11 -72.92
CA ASN A 649 -67.56 30.20 -73.05
C ASN A 649 -66.16 30.65 -72.55
N SER A 650 -65.32 29.81 -71.94
CA SER A 650 -65.23 28.33 -71.73
C SER A 650 -64.76 27.45 -72.91
N THR A 651 -63.47 27.10 -72.84
CA THR A 651 -62.77 25.85 -73.23
C THR A 651 -61.40 25.91 -72.49
N SER A 652 -60.96 24.89 -71.74
CA SER A 652 -60.23 23.68 -72.21
C SER A 652 -58.81 24.01 -72.74
N ASP A 653 -57.73 23.29 -72.44
CA ASP A 653 -57.53 21.87 -72.03
C ASP A 653 -56.43 21.74 -70.93
N ILE A 654 -56.37 20.68 -70.09
CA ILE A 654 -55.54 19.44 -70.18
C ILE A 654 -54.04 19.78 -70.48
N GLU A 655 -53.04 19.39 -69.68
CA GLU A 655 -52.66 18.00 -69.33
C GLU A 655 -51.81 17.86 -68.03
N GLU A 656 -51.67 16.62 -67.55
CA GLU A 656 -50.87 16.21 -66.37
C GLU A 656 -49.48 15.73 -66.80
N PHE A 657 -48.42 15.99 -66.02
CA PHE A 657 -47.22 15.13 -66.06
C PHE A 657 -46.45 15.05 -64.73
N LEU A 658 -45.73 13.94 -64.57
CA LEU A 658 -45.19 13.44 -63.30
C LEU A 658 -43.65 13.47 -63.28
N GLN A 659 -43.11 13.72 -62.07
CA GLN A 659 -41.94 13.04 -61.49
C GLN A 659 -40.50 13.54 -61.75
N THR A 660 -39.71 13.41 -60.67
CA THR A 660 -38.25 13.27 -60.59
C THR A 660 -37.33 14.44 -60.97
N TYR A 661 -36.55 14.89 -59.98
CA TYR A 661 -35.16 15.28 -60.17
C TYR A 661 -34.28 14.49 -59.19
N ARG A 662 -33.24 13.82 -59.69
CA ARG A 662 -32.31 13.00 -58.87
C ARG A 662 -30.93 13.05 -59.51
N ASN A 663 -30.10 13.99 -59.08
CA ASN A 663 -28.70 14.07 -59.49
C ASN A 663 -27.79 13.61 -58.36
N SER A 664 -27.00 12.57 -58.64
CA SER A 664 -25.80 12.23 -57.89
C SER A 664 -24.61 12.71 -58.73
N ILE A 665 -23.62 13.33 -58.10
CA ILE A 665 -22.27 13.51 -58.67
C ILE A 665 -21.28 12.96 -57.66
N ASP A 666 -20.20 12.41 -58.19
CA ASP A 666 -19.38 11.37 -57.56
C ASP A 666 -17.98 11.91 -57.21
N SER A 667 -17.28 11.15 -56.35
CA SER A 667 -15.82 11.05 -56.26
C SER A 667 -15.00 12.31 -55.93
N LEU A 668 -14.27 12.24 -54.82
CA LEU A 668 -12.80 12.21 -54.89
C LEU A 668 -12.17 11.54 -53.67
N ILE A 669 -10.86 11.29 -53.80
CA ILE A 669 -9.93 10.62 -52.88
C ILE A 669 -9.54 11.55 -51.73
#